data_AF-P96156-F1
#
_entry.id   AF-P96156-F1
#
_cell.length_a   1.000
_cell.length_b   1.000
_cell.length_c   1.000
_cell.angle_alpha   90.00
_cell.angle_beta   90.00
_cell.angle_gamma   90.00
#
_symmetry.space_group_name_H-M   'P 1'
#
loop_
_entity.id
_entity.type
_entity.pdbx_description
1 polymer ?
#
loop_
_entity_poly.entity_id
_entity_poly.type
_entity_poly.pdbx_seq_one_letter_code
_entity_poly.pdbx_strand_id
1 'polypeptide(L)'
;MRLHRAKVSKSVFTLSTLTASCLMAFNSYAAVDCSALAEWQSDTIYTGGDQVQYNGSAYQANYWTQNNDPEQFSGDYAQWKLLDACTTDGGDDNQAPNATLTSPSASDVLTTGDVVTLAASASDNDGTIARVDFLVDGVVVAQASSAPYSATWTAVAGTHQISAIAYDDKALASTASQVSVSVTDSTQPGNEAPTVDITLSASQVDVGDVVTLTANAADADGSVDKVDFYVAGSLVGTVASTPYTLDYTTTRSGRWLCLRARLITSARQRIRPRRRLTVAAGPWSVPVVLMVCIKPKGQCAVLYGVREDGREKMGADHPRRVIGYFTSWRAGDDDQTAYLVKDIPWEQLTHINYAFVSIGSDGKVNVGDVNDANNAAVGKEWDGVEIDPTLGFKGHFGALATYKQKYGVKTLISIGGWAETGGHFDNDGNRVADGGFYTMTTNADGSINQQGIETFADSAVEMMRKYRFDGLDIDLRISNIDGGTGNPDDTAFSESRRAYLMNSYHELMRVLREKLDVASAQDGVHYMLTIAAPSSAYLLRGMETMAVTQYLDYVNIMSYDLHGAWNDHVGHNAALYDTGKDSELAQWNVYGTAQYGGIGYLNTDWAFHYFRGSMPAGRINIGVPYYTRGWQGVTGGDNGLWGARLAKSKRVSNRYGEGEKNNCGYGATGLDNMWHDVNAAGDEMGAGSNPMWHAKNLEHGIWGSYLAVYGLDPTTAPLVGTYARNYDSVAIAPWLWNAEKKVFLSTEDKQSIDVKADYVIDKEIGGIMFWELAGDYNCYVLDANGQRTSIDSTEQACESGQGEYHMGNTMTKAIYDKFKAATPYGNTVATGAVPSETVDIAVSIGGFKVGDQNYPINPKVTFTNNTGVDIPGGTAFQFDIPVSAPDNAKDQSGGGLSVIASGHTRADNIGGLDGTMHRVAFSLPAWKTLPAGDTYELDMVYYLPISGPANYSVNINGVDYAFKFEQPDLPLADLSSGNGGGTGGGDTGGGTTEPGDVVEWVPGSTQVSDGTTVTYNGKCFVAQNSPGVWESPTQTNWFWEEVTCP
;
A
#
# COMPACT_ATOMS: atom_id res chain seq x y z
N MET A 1 -39.51 37.89 21.09
CA MET A 1 -40.62 37.32 21.91
C MET A 1 -40.00 36.24 22.79
N ARG A 2 -39.69 36.48 24.07
CA ARG A 2 -40.57 36.34 25.27
C ARG A 2 -41.07 34.87 25.40
N LEU A 3 -40.82 34.07 26.45
CA LEU A 3 -40.43 34.29 27.85
C LEU A 3 -39.93 32.98 28.54
N HIS A 4 -38.97 33.17 29.47
CA HIS A 4 -38.81 32.59 30.84
C HIS A 4 -38.56 31.08 31.07
N ARG A 5 -37.42 30.64 31.64
CA ARG A 5 -36.77 30.82 32.98
C ARG A 5 -37.42 30.01 34.13
N ALA A 6 -36.68 29.02 34.68
CA ALA A 6 -36.04 29.03 36.02
C ALA A 6 -35.72 27.59 36.51
N LYS A 7 -34.43 27.22 36.68
CA LYS A 7 -33.64 27.04 37.95
C LYS A 7 -33.99 25.73 38.72
N VAL A 8 -33.08 24.84 39.18
CA VAL A 8 -32.02 24.96 40.23
C VAL A 8 -31.27 23.58 40.29
N SER A 9 -29.95 23.49 40.02
CA SER A 9 -28.81 23.16 40.94
C SER A 9 -28.29 21.69 41.07
N LYS A 10 -27.04 21.49 40.57
CA LYS A 10 -25.84 20.77 41.10
C LYS A 10 -26.02 19.32 41.63
N SER A 11 -25.26 18.31 41.16
CA SER A 11 -23.81 18.12 41.39
C SER A 11 -23.33 16.78 40.78
N VAL A 12 -22.15 16.84 40.12
CA VAL A 12 -21.04 15.86 40.01
C VAL A 12 -21.32 14.34 40.10
N PHE A 13 -21.02 13.58 39.05
CA PHE A 13 -20.09 12.43 39.05
C PHE A 13 -19.77 11.97 37.62
N THR A 14 -18.54 11.49 37.44
CA THR A 14 -17.83 11.17 36.19
C THR A 14 -18.00 9.68 35.79
N LEU A 15 -17.66 9.38 34.52
CA LEU A 15 -17.41 8.08 33.85
C LEU A 15 -18.56 7.35 33.10
N SER A 16 -18.41 7.39 31.77
CA SER A 16 -18.45 6.30 30.76
C SER A 16 -19.56 5.23 30.80
N THR A 17 -20.34 5.13 29.70
CA THR A 17 -20.53 3.89 28.91
C THR A 17 -21.35 4.17 27.64
N LEU A 18 -20.87 3.64 26.51
CA LEU A 18 -21.60 3.49 25.24
C LEU A 18 -22.69 2.43 25.36
N THR A 19 -23.91 2.74 24.90
CA THR A 19 -24.86 1.78 24.29
C THR A 19 -25.89 2.57 23.48
N ALA A 20 -25.92 2.38 22.16
CA ALA A 20 -27.07 2.67 21.32
C ALA A 20 -27.20 1.56 20.28
N SER A 21 -28.02 0.58 20.63
CA SER A 21 -28.47 -0.53 19.79
C SER A 21 -29.51 -0.02 18.78
N CYS A 22 -29.45 -0.44 17.52
CA CYS A 22 -30.58 -0.38 16.60
C CYS A 22 -30.71 -1.67 15.79
N LEU A 23 -31.88 -2.27 15.96
CA LEU A 23 -32.50 -3.48 15.44
C LEU A 23 -32.16 -3.88 13.98
N MET A 24 -31.94 -5.19 13.78
CA MET A 24 -32.38 -5.89 12.57
C MET A 24 -33.61 -6.74 12.93
N ALA A 25 -34.74 -6.47 12.28
CA ALA A 25 -35.94 -7.30 12.35
C ALA A 25 -35.94 -8.26 11.15
N PHE A 26 -35.88 -9.57 11.42
CA PHE A 26 -36.31 -10.60 10.47
C PHE A 26 -37.78 -10.88 10.76
N ASN A 27 -38.68 -10.56 9.83
CA ASN A 27 -40.09 -10.94 9.91
C ASN A 27 -40.21 -12.45 9.62
N SER A 28 -40.50 -13.25 10.65
CA SER A 28 -41.17 -14.54 10.45
C SER A 28 -42.67 -14.27 10.25
N TYR A 29 -43.24 -14.89 9.21
CA TYR A 29 -44.64 -14.78 8.83
C TYR A 29 -45.53 -15.37 9.92
N ALA A 30 -46.26 -14.52 10.63
CA ALA A 30 -47.28 -14.94 11.60
C ALA A 30 -48.66 -14.75 10.95
N ALA A 31 -49.34 -15.87 10.69
CA ALA A 31 -50.69 -15.89 10.16
C ALA A 31 -51.63 -15.02 11.01
N VAL A 32 -52.54 -14.28 10.36
CA VAL A 32 -53.41 -13.29 11.00
C VAL A 32 -54.66 -13.98 11.53
N ASP A 33 -55.03 -13.70 12.79
CA ASP A 33 -56.35 -14.07 13.32
C ASP A 33 -57.43 -13.20 12.66
N CYS A 34 -58.12 -13.77 11.68
CA CYS A 34 -59.18 -13.09 10.94
C CYS A 34 -60.52 -13.06 11.67
N SER A 35 -60.66 -13.67 12.85
CA SER A 35 -61.95 -13.76 13.54
C SER A 35 -62.55 -12.39 13.90
N ALA A 36 -61.71 -11.36 14.03
CA ALA A 36 -62.12 -9.97 14.28
C ALA A 36 -62.28 -9.11 13.01
N LEU A 37 -61.87 -9.60 11.83
CA LEU A 37 -61.94 -8.83 10.58
C LEU A 37 -63.28 -9.04 9.88
N ALA A 38 -63.88 -7.94 9.41
CA ALA A 38 -65.08 -8.03 8.58
C ALA A 38 -64.74 -8.62 7.20
N GLU A 39 -65.66 -9.42 6.64
CA GLU A 39 -65.52 -9.92 5.28
C GLU A 39 -65.65 -8.76 4.28
N TRP A 40 -64.74 -8.65 3.31
CA TRP A 40 -64.74 -7.56 2.34
C TRP A 40 -66.07 -7.48 1.57
N GLN A 41 -66.62 -6.27 1.42
CA GLN A 41 -67.87 -6.00 0.70
C GLN A 41 -67.61 -4.98 -0.42
N SER A 42 -68.01 -5.32 -1.64
CA SER A 42 -67.74 -4.49 -2.84
C SER A 42 -68.36 -3.09 -2.81
N ASP A 43 -69.45 -2.89 -2.07
CA ASP A 43 -70.17 -1.62 -1.96
C ASP A 43 -69.73 -0.76 -0.76
N THR A 44 -68.88 -1.30 0.12
CA THR A 44 -68.33 -0.59 1.29
C THR A 44 -67.10 0.21 0.90
N ILE A 45 -66.99 1.42 1.45
CA ILE A 45 -65.80 2.27 1.29
C ILE A 45 -64.79 1.88 2.37
N TYR A 46 -63.56 1.59 1.95
CA TYR A 46 -62.41 1.36 2.83
C TYR A 46 -61.42 2.50 2.68
N THR A 47 -60.85 2.94 3.80
CA THR A 47 -59.83 3.99 3.89
C THR A 47 -58.49 3.41 4.33
N GLY A 48 -57.40 4.14 4.11
CA GLY A 48 -56.05 3.64 4.42
C GLY A 48 -55.94 3.18 5.88
N GLY A 49 -55.60 1.91 6.08
CA GLY A 49 -55.54 1.25 7.39
C GLY A 49 -56.70 0.30 7.69
N ASP A 50 -57.82 0.38 6.98
CA ASP A 50 -58.93 -0.55 7.18
C ASP A 50 -58.53 -1.98 6.79
N GLN A 51 -58.90 -2.95 7.62
CA GLN A 51 -58.55 -4.36 7.43
C GLN A 51 -59.81 -5.20 7.21
N VAL A 52 -59.72 -6.15 6.27
CA VAL A 52 -60.80 -7.06 5.91
C VAL A 52 -60.24 -8.47 5.76
N GLN A 53 -61.12 -9.46 5.86
CA GLN A 53 -60.83 -10.81 5.39
C GLN A 53 -61.45 -11.03 4.00
N TYR A 54 -60.73 -11.75 3.14
CA TYR A 54 -61.20 -12.17 1.83
C TYR A 54 -60.49 -13.47 1.43
N ASN A 55 -61.23 -14.48 0.97
CA ASN A 55 -60.70 -15.79 0.54
C ASN A 55 -59.69 -16.44 1.51
N GLY A 56 -59.94 -16.36 2.81
CA GLY A 56 -59.07 -16.96 3.83
C GLY A 56 -57.73 -16.24 4.02
N SER A 57 -57.64 -14.96 3.63
CA SER A 57 -56.50 -14.08 3.94
C SER A 57 -56.98 -12.73 4.47
N ALA A 58 -56.14 -12.11 5.30
CA ALA A 58 -56.35 -10.74 5.81
C ALA A 58 -55.66 -9.74 4.87
N TYR A 59 -56.35 -8.64 4.55
CA TYR A 59 -55.83 -7.55 3.73
C TYR A 59 -56.03 -6.21 4.43
N GLN A 60 -55.10 -5.28 4.20
CA GLN A 60 -55.21 -3.89 4.65
C GLN A 60 -55.31 -2.95 3.44
N ALA A 61 -56.24 -2.00 3.46
CA ALA A 61 -56.29 -0.94 2.45
C ALA A 61 -55.09 0.00 2.61
N ASN A 62 -54.30 0.22 1.55
CA ASN A 62 -53.20 1.18 1.55
C ASN A 62 -53.70 2.63 1.49
N TYR A 63 -54.87 2.86 0.88
CA TYR A 63 -55.52 4.16 0.72
C TYR A 63 -57.02 3.96 0.43
N TRP A 64 -57.75 5.05 0.18
CA TRP A 64 -59.18 4.98 -0.14
C TRP A 64 -59.45 4.03 -1.32
N THR A 65 -60.37 3.08 -1.15
CA THR A 65 -60.79 2.12 -2.17
C THR A 65 -62.25 1.69 -1.96
N GLN A 66 -62.96 1.41 -3.05
CA GLN A 66 -64.30 0.82 -3.08
C GLN A 66 -64.38 -0.06 -4.32
N ASN A 67 -64.97 -1.25 -4.21
CA ASN A 67 -65.14 -2.19 -5.33
C ASN A 67 -63.82 -2.65 -6.01
N ASN A 68 -62.67 -2.57 -5.31
CA ASN A 68 -61.43 -3.25 -5.72
C ASN A 68 -61.27 -4.52 -4.88
N ASP A 69 -61.29 -5.68 -5.54
CA ASP A 69 -61.09 -7.01 -4.93
C ASP A 69 -59.72 -7.09 -4.21
N PRO A 70 -59.65 -7.47 -2.92
CA PRO A 70 -58.39 -7.50 -2.18
C PRO A 70 -57.32 -8.44 -2.74
N GLU A 71 -57.71 -9.56 -3.33
CA GLU A 71 -56.78 -10.55 -3.90
C GLU A 71 -56.22 -10.06 -5.25
N GLN A 72 -57.07 -9.47 -6.10
CA GLN A 72 -56.66 -8.97 -7.43
C GLN A 72 -55.91 -7.64 -7.40
N PHE A 73 -56.10 -6.83 -6.36
CA PHE A 73 -55.50 -5.50 -6.23
C PHE A 73 -54.57 -5.40 -5.01
N SER A 74 -53.78 -6.47 -4.74
CA SER A 74 -52.79 -6.53 -3.67
C SER A 74 -51.35 -6.27 -4.14
N GLY A 75 -50.58 -5.49 -3.36
CA GLY A 75 -49.15 -5.24 -3.58
C GLY A 75 -48.67 -3.98 -2.85
N ASP A 76 -47.35 -3.78 -2.74
CA ASP A 76 -46.76 -2.64 -2.00
C ASP A 76 -47.22 -1.26 -2.52
N TYR A 77 -47.72 -1.20 -3.76
CA TYR A 77 -48.25 0.02 -4.39
C TYR A 77 -49.71 -0.10 -4.88
N ALA A 78 -50.40 -1.21 -4.61
CA ALA A 78 -51.79 -1.43 -5.00
C ALA A 78 -52.78 -0.94 -3.92
N GLN A 79 -54.10 -1.05 -4.15
CA GLN A 79 -55.14 -0.60 -3.22
C GLN A 79 -55.11 -1.38 -1.90
N TRP A 80 -54.78 -2.67 -1.97
CA TRP A 80 -54.69 -3.57 -0.83
C TRP A 80 -53.25 -4.04 -0.62
N LYS A 81 -52.95 -4.41 0.62
CA LYS A 81 -51.74 -5.11 1.03
C LYS A 81 -52.15 -6.37 1.75
N LEU A 82 -51.71 -7.52 1.26
CA LEU A 82 -51.86 -8.80 1.98
C LEU A 82 -51.13 -8.71 3.33
N LEU A 83 -51.84 -9.00 4.41
CA LEU A 83 -51.26 -9.10 5.75
C LEU A 83 -50.71 -10.51 5.97
N ASP A 84 -51.57 -11.53 5.93
CA ASP A 84 -51.22 -12.95 5.93
C ASP A 84 -52.47 -13.83 5.66
N ALA A 85 -52.32 -15.16 5.60
CA ALA A 85 -53.42 -16.11 5.61
C ALA A 85 -54.17 -16.12 6.95
N CYS A 86 -55.49 -16.36 6.91
CA CYS A 86 -56.34 -16.51 8.09
C CYS A 86 -56.09 -17.87 8.77
N THR A 87 -55.87 -17.87 10.08
CA THR A 87 -55.82 -19.12 10.86
C THR A 87 -57.24 -19.65 11.11
N THR A 88 -57.47 -20.95 10.90
CA THR A 88 -58.77 -21.63 11.16
C THR A 88 -58.78 -22.50 12.40
N ASP A 89 -57.65 -22.66 13.09
CA ASP A 89 -57.54 -23.51 14.27
C ASP A 89 -57.31 -22.66 15.52
N GLY A 90 -58.41 -22.27 16.16
CA GLY A 90 -58.36 -21.88 17.55
C GLY A 90 -57.94 -23.08 18.39
N GLY A 91 -56.69 -23.08 18.85
CA GLY A 91 -56.20 -23.97 19.90
C GLY A 91 -55.23 -25.04 19.42
N ASP A 92 -53.98 -24.65 19.28
CA ASP A 92 -52.97 -25.11 20.23
C ASP A 92 -52.17 -23.86 20.63
N ASP A 93 -52.41 -23.37 21.85
CA ASP A 93 -51.65 -22.27 22.45
C ASP A 93 -50.17 -22.66 22.39
N ASN A 94 -49.32 -21.84 21.75
CA ASN A 94 -47.88 -22.11 21.69
C ASN A 94 -47.36 -22.32 23.11
N GLN A 95 -46.80 -23.48 23.42
CA GLN A 95 -46.37 -23.76 24.79
C GLN A 95 -45.02 -23.06 25.01
N ALA A 96 -44.87 -22.35 26.12
CA ALA A 96 -43.60 -21.70 26.41
C ALA A 96 -42.49 -22.77 26.51
N PRO A 97 -41.30 -22.53 25.94
CA PRO A 97 -40.19 -23.44 26.07
C PRO A 97 -39.79 -23.54 27.55
N ASN A 98 -39.11 -24.61 27.91
CA ASN A 98 -38.56 -24.79 29.25
C ASN A 98 -37.05 -24.61 29.20
N ALA A 99 -36.50 -23.78 30.08
CA ALA A 99 -35.07 -23.57 30.24
C ALA A 99 -34.67 -23.89 31.68
N THR A 100 -33.59 -24.63 31.88
CA THR A 100 -33.01 -24.88 33.19
C THR A 100 -31.53 -24.53 33.15
N LEU A 101 -31.13 -23.54 33.96
CA LEU A 101 -29.73 -23.19 34.14
C LEU A 101 -29.02 -24.35 34.84
N THR A 102 -28.03 -24.93 34.19
CA THR A 102 -27.25 -26.08 34.69
C THR A 102 -25.89 -25.66 35.26
N SER A 103 -25.43 -24.45 34.94
CA SER A 103 -24.21 -23.85 35.49
C SER A 103 -24.29 -22.33 35.40
N PRO A 104 -23.84 -21.57 36.43
CA PRO A 104 -23.29 -22.07 37.69
C PRO A 104 -24.35 -22.67 38.62
N SER A 105 -23.93 -23.38 39.66
CA SER A 105 -24.77 -23.81 40.78
C SER A 105 -24.61 -22.87 41.98
N ALA A 106 -25.60 -22.82 42.89
CA ALA A 106 -25.52 -22.01 44.11
C ALA A 106 -24.40 -22.48 45.07
N SER A 107 -23.86 -23.69 44.86
CA SER A 107 -22.73 -24.26 45.60
C SER A 107 -21.38 -23.97 44.97
N ASP A 108 -21.34 -23.36 43.77
CA ASP A 108 -20.08 -23.02 43.12
C ASP A 108 -19.36 -21.95 43.94
N VAL A 109 -18.11 -22.25 44.30
CA VAL A 109 -17.24 -21.28 44.97
C VAL A 109 -16.54 -20.50 43.87
N LEU A 110 -17.02 -19.27 43.63
CA LEU A 110 -16.48 -18.38 42.62
C LEU A 110 -15.58 -17.33 43.28
N THR A 111 -14.45 -17.05 42.64
CA THR A 111 -13.57 -15.93 42.95
C THR A 111 -13.57 -14.86 41.87
N THR A 112 -13.32 -13.61 42.25
CA THR A 112 -13.24 -12.49 41.30
C THR A 112 -12.24 -12.81 40.19
N GLY A 113 -12.69 -12.77 38.93
CA GLY A 113 -11.89 -13.07 37.74
C GLY A 113 -12.07 -14.49 37.19
N ASP A 114 -12.76 -15.39 37.88
CA ASP A 114 -13.09 -16.73 37.37
C ASP A 114 -13.89 -16.61 36.06
N VAL A 115 -13.55 -17.39 35.04
CA VAL A 115 -14.37 -17.52 33.82
C VAL A 115 -15.43 -18.58 34.08
N VAL A 116 -16.63 -18.13 34.44
CA VAL A 116 -17.77 -18.97 34.78
C VAL A 116 -18.45 -19.42 33.49
N THR A 117 -18.59 -20.73 33.30
CA THR A 117 -19.40 -21.26 32.19
C THR A 117 -20.87 -21.14 32.55
N LEU A 118 -21.61 -20.34 31.78
CA LEU A 118 -23.06 -20.25 31.85
C LEU A 118 -23.63 -21.32 30.92
N ALA A 119 -24.33 -22.30 31.46
CA ALA A 119 -24.92 -23.38 30.65
C ALA A 119 -26.37 -23.59 31.04
N ALA A 120 -27.20 -23.91 30.06
CA ALA A 120 -28.60 -24.24 30.27
C ALA A 120 -29.05 -25.37 29.35
N SER A 121 -29.93 -26.23 29.85
CA SER A 121 -30.73 -27.12 29.01
C SER A 121 -32.02 -26.39 28.62
N ALA A 122 -32.34 -26.34 27.33
CA ALA A 122 -33.59 -25.79 26.83
C ALA A 122 -34.32 -26.83 25.97
N SER A 123 -35.64 -26.90 26.09
CA SER A 123 -36.51 -27.80 25.34
C SER A 123 -37.84 -27.12 25.07
N ASP A 124 -38.42 -27.36 23.91
CA ASP A 124 -39.75 -26.89 23.56
C ASP A 124 -40.63 -28.07 23.16
N ASN A 125 -41.89 -28.09 23.62
CA ASN A 125 -42.78 -29.24 23.49
C ASN A 125 -43.56 -29.23 22.16
N ASP A 126 -43.80 -28.06 21.58
CA ASP A 126 -44.58 -27.86 20.35
C ASP A 126 -43.83 -27.03 19.29
N GLY A 127 -42.51 -26.90 19.44
CA GLY A 127 -41.64 -26.14 18.55
C GLY A 127 -40.15 -26.45 18.73
N THR A 128 -39.30 -25.47 18.41
CA THR A 128 -37.85 -25.57 18.52
C THR A 128 -37.28 -24.34 19.24
N ILE A 129 -36.18 -24.50 19.96
CA ILE A 129 -35.53 -23.37 20.63
C ILE A 129 -34.78 -22.52 19.59
N ALA A 130 -35.21 -21.26 19.42
CA ALA A 130 -34.55 -20.28 18.57
C ALA A 130 -33.24 -19.75 19.20
N ARG A 131 -33.24 -19.51 20.52
CA ARG A 131 -32.05 -19.13 21.29
C ARG A 131 -32.24 -19.26 22.80
N VAL A 132 -31.14 -19.24 23.54
CA VAL A 132 -31.08 -19.03 25.00
C VAL A 132 -30.30 -17.77 25.30
N ASP A 133 -30.94 -16.82 25.98
CA ASP A 133 -30.30 -15.62 26.50
C ASP A 133 -29.81 -15.90 27.92
N PHE A 134 -28.52 -15.66 28.18
CA PHE A 134 -27.91 -15.72 29.51
C PHE A 134 -27.80 -14.31 30.07
N LEU A 135 -28.31 -14.10 31.28
CA LEU A 135 -28.32 -12.81 31.94
C LEU A 135 -27.54 -12.86 33.27
N VAL A 136 -26.81 -11.78 33.57
CA VAL A 136 -26.21 -11.50 34.87
C VAL A 136 -26.84 -10.22 35.38
N ASP A 137 -27.46 -10.27 36.57
CA ASP A 137 -28.17 -9.16 37.21
C ASP A 137 -29.24 -8.51 36.30
N GLY A 138 -29.90 -9.33 35.49
CA GLY A 138 -30.95 -8.91 34.56
C GLY A 138 -30.45 -8.33 33.23
N VAL A 139 -29.13 -8.28 33.00
CA VAL A 139 -28.53 -7.84 31.73
C VAL A 139 -28.10 -9.05 30.92
N VAL A 140 -28.52 -9.15 29.65
CA VAL A 140 -28.06 -10.21 28.74
C VAL A 140 -26.55 -10.06 28.52
N VAL A 141 -25.78 -11.06 28.97
CA VAL A 141 -24.32 -11.11 28.79
C VAL A 141 -23.91 -11.98 27.60
N ALA A 142 -24.78 -12.90 27.16
CA ALA A 142 -24.55 -13.74 26.00
C ALA A 142 -25.87 -14.34 25.47
N GLN A 143 -25.85 -14.77 24.21
CA GLN A 143 -26.94 -15.49 23.56
C GLN A 143 -26.37 -16.73 22.88
N ALA A 144 -27.03 -17.88 23.01
CA ALA A 144 -26.66 -19.12 22.32
C ALA A 144 -27.83 -19.61 21.46
N SER A 145 -27.61 -19.75 20.15
CA SER A 145 -28.64 -20.19 19.19
C SER A 145 -28.58 -21.68 18.84
N SER A 146 -27.65 -22.43 19.42
CA SER A 146 -27.53 -23.88 19.20
C SER A 146 -27.07 -24.61 20.47
N ALA A 147 -27.47 -25.87 20.59
CA ALA A 147 -27.07 -26.74 21.69
C ALA A 147 -25.63 -27.27 21.49
N PRO A 148 -24.82 -27.46 22.55
CA PRO A 148 -25.13 -27.13 23.94
C PRO A 148 -25.21 -25.61 24.16
N TYR A 149 -26.31 -25.13 24.76
CA TYR A 149 -26.50 -23.71 25.03
C TYR A 149 -25.55 -23.32 26.16
N SER A 150 -24.46 -22.66 25.79
CA SER A 150 -23.41 -22.29 26.71
C SER A 150 -22.81 -20.94 26.32
N ALA A 151 -22.41 -20.20 27.33
CA ALA A 151 -21.63 -18.98 27.21
C ALA A 151 -20.62 -18.92 28.35
N THR A 152 -19.76 -17.90 28.34
CA THR A 152 -18.85 -17.62 29.45
C THR A 152 -19.11 -16.22 30.00
N TRP A 153 -18.95 -16.07 31.31
CA TRP A 153 -19.03 -14.80 32.02
C TRP A 153 -17.86 -14.70 33.00
N THR A 154 -17.14 -13.59 33.00
CA THR A 154 -16.06 -13.36 33.96
C THR A 154 -16.65 -12.84 35.27
N ALA A 155 -16.46 -13.60 36.35
CA ALA A 155 -16.98 -13.29 37.67
C ALA A 155 -16.44 -11.96 38.19
N VAL A 156 -17.34 -11.08 38.62
CA VAL A 156 -17.02 -9.82 39.31
C VAL A 156 -17.33 -10.00 40.79
N ALA A 157 -16.58 -9.33 41.68
CA ALA A 157 -16.81 -9.41 43.12
C ALA A 157 -18.25 -8.99 43.47
N GLY A 158 -18.96 -9.80 44.26
CA GLY A 158 -20.34 -9.51 44.67
C GLY A 158 -21.25 -10.73 44.68
N THR A 159 -22.53 -10.50 44.99
CA THR A 159 -23.58 -11.51 44.79
C THR A 159 -24.31 -11.18 43.50
N HIS A 160 -24.33 -12.12 42.56
CA HIS A 160 -24.91 -11.96 41.24
C HIS A 160 -26.07 -12.94 41.04
N GLN A 161 -27.14 -12.47 40.38
CA GLN A 161 -28.21 -13.34 39.90
C GLN A 161 -27.92 -13.73 38.45
N ILE A 162 -27.64 -15.02 38.23
CA ILE A 162 -27.45 -15.55 36.89
C ILE A 162 -28.75 -16.21 36.45
N SER A 163 -29.22 -15.92 35.25
CA SER A 163 -30.44 -16.56 34.72
C SER A 163 -30.33 -16.94 33.25
N ALA A 164 -31.07 -17.96 32.84
CA ALA A 164 -31.27 -18.33 31.44
C ALA A 164 -32.75 -18.23 31.06
N ILE A 165 -33.02 -17.65 29.89
CA ILE A 165 -34.35 -17.58 29.27
C ILE A 165 -34.24 -18.16 27.86
N ALA A 166 -35.01 -19.21 27.56
CA ALA A 166 -35.10 -19.73 26.21
C ALA A 166 -36.25 -19.05 25.45
N TYR A 167 -36.06 -18.84 24.15
CA TYR A 167 -37.09 -18.37 23.24
C TYR A 167 -37.30 -19.45 22.18
N ASP A 168 -38.55 -19.81 21.93
CA ASP A 168 -38.91 -20.76 20.87
C ASP A 168 -38.95 -20.10 19.49
N ASP A 169 -39.26 -20.89 18.45
CA ASP A 169 -39.41 -20.45 17.06
C ASP A 169 -40.65 -19.57 16.81
N LYS A 170 -41.57 -19.48 17.79
CA LYS A 170 -42.72 -18.56 17.80
C LYS A 170 -42.53 -17.38 18.78
N ALA A 171 -41.27 -17.14 19.20
CA ALA A 171 -40.81 -16.06 20.07
C ALA A 171 -41.41 -16.02 21.49
N LEU A 172 -42.05 -17.09 21.97
CA LEU A 172 -42.49 -17.19 23.36
C LEU A 172 -41.28 -17.51 24.25
N ALA A 173 -41.22 -16.88 25.42
CA ALA A 173 -40.10 -17.00 26.34
C ALA A 173 -40.42 -17.99 27.47
N SER A 174 -39.43 -18.79 27.88
CA SER A 174 -39.52 -19.58 29.10
C SER A 174 -39.62 -18.68 30.33
N THR A 175 -40.11 -19.21 31.45
CA THR A 175 -39.79 -18.59 32.74
C THR A 175 -38.27 -18.60 32.95
N ALA A 176 -37.71 -17.52 33.50
CA ALA A 176 -36.28 -17.45 33.77
C ALA A 176 -35.88 -18.49 34.83
N SER A 177 -34.93 -19.37 34.48
CA SER A 177 -34.27 -20.24 35.45
C SER A 177 -33.08 -19.48 36.01
N GLN A 178 -33.04 -19.27 37.33
CA GLN A 178 -32.08 -18.38 37.98
C GLN A 178 -31.36 -19.03 39.16
N VAL A 179 -30.12 -18.60 39.42
CA VAL A 179 -29.31 -18.99 40.56
C VAL A 179 -28.58 -17.77 41.11
N SER A 180 -28.52 -17.65 42.44
CA SER A 180 -27.66 -16.66 43.09
C SER A 180 -26.29 -17.27 43.34
N VAL A 181 -25.24 -16.61 42.88
CA VAL A 181 -23.84 -16.97 43.17
C VAL A 181 -23.17 -15.85 43.95
N SER A 182 -22.34 -16.21 44.92
CA SER A 182 -21.49 -15.27 45.64
C SER A 182 -20.05 -15.42 45.14
N VAL A 183 -19.55 -14.35 44.52
CA VAL A 183 -18.17 -14.23 44.06
C VAL A 183 -17.36 -13.53 45.15
N THR A 184 -16.42 -14.25 45.74
CA THR A 184 -15.54 -13.73 46.79
C THR A 184 -14.25 -13.17 46.21
N ASP A 185 -13.70 -12.10 46.79
CA ASP A 185 -12.32 -11.73 46.46
C ASP A 185 -11.37 -12.84 46.92
N SER A 186 -10.48 -13.27 46.02
CA SER A 186 -9.51 -14.31 46.33
C SER A 186 -8.58 -13.82 47.45
N THR A 187 -8.72 -14.44 48.61
CA THR A 187 -7.70 -14.43 49.67
C THR A 187 -6.83 -15.70 49.63
N GLN A 188 -6.99 -16.51 48.57
CA GLN A 188 -6.14 -17.65 48.22
C GLN A 188 -4.89 -17.15 47.49
N PRO A 189 -3.72 -17.80 47.68
CA PRO A 189 -2.47 -17.37 47.06
C PRO A 189 -2.68 -17.25 45.56
N GLY A 190 -2.48 -16.05 45.01
CA GLY A 190 -2.83 -15.76 43.62
C GLY A 190 -2.12 -16.68 42.63
N ASN A 191 -2.77 -16.94 41.48
CA ASN A 191 -2.26 -17.71 40.35
C ASN A 191 -0.74 -17.61 40.24
N GLU A 192 -0.05 -18.73 40.34
CA GLU A 192 1.39 -18.79 40.16
C GLU A 192 1.70 -18.53 38.70
N ALA A 193 2.26 -17.38 38.39
CA ALA A 193 2.51 -17.04 37.00
C ALA A 193 3.46 -18.08 36.37
N PRO A 194 3.16 -18.57 35.15
CA PRO A 194 3.92 -19.65 34.58
C PRO A 194 5.36 -19.19 34.30
N THR A 195 6.27 -20.15 34.37
CA THR A 195 7.71 -19.94 34.21
C THR A 195 8.15 -20.45 32.85
N VAL A 196 8.99 -19.66 32.17
CA VAL A 196 9.73 -20.14 31.02
C VAL A 196 11.14 -19.60 31.14
N ASP A 197 12.12 -20.49 30.96
CA ASP A 197 13.53 -20.15 30.81
C ASP A 197 14.01 -20.66 29.46
N ILE A 198 14.93 -19.95 28.82
CA ILE A 198 15.54 -20.39 27.55
C ILE A 198 17.03 -20.67 27.76
N THR A 199 17.49 -21.82 27.26
CA THR A 199 18.89 -22.22 27.16
C THR A 199 19.28 -22.37 25.69
N LEU A 200 20.57 -22.25 25.42
CA LEU A 200 21.15 -22.28 24.07
C LEU A 200 22.22 -23.36 24.04
N SER A 201 22.34 -24.10 22.94
CA SER A 201 23.48 -25.01 22.74
C SER A 201 24.82 -24.26 22.70
N ALA A 202 24.82 -23.00 22.27
CA ALA A 202 25.98 -22.10 22.26
C ALA A 202 25.56 -20.63 22.43
N SER A 203 26.36 -19.84 23.14
CA SER A 203 26.15 -18.38 23.30
C SER A 203 26.96 -17.53 22.31
N GLN A 204 27.90 -18.16 21.61
CA GLN A 204 28.77 -17.59 20.59
C GLN A 204 28.90 -18.59 19.46
N VAL A 205 28.56 -18.15 18.25
CA VAL A 205 28.62 -18.96 17.03
C VAL A 205 28.93 -18.04 15.84
N ASP A 206 29.28 -18.62 14.69
CA ASP A 206 29.37 -17.89 13.44
C ASP A 206 27.99 -17.85 12.73
N VAL A 207 27.81 -16.93 11.79
CA VAL A 207 26.65 -16.96 10.87
C VAL A 207 26.66 -18.29 10.10
N GLY A 208 25.52 -18.99 10.07
CA GLY A 208 25.35 -20.30 9.45
C GLY A 208 25.39 -21.47 10.43
N ASP A 209 25.90 -21.27 11.64
CA ASP A 209 25.87 -22.30 12.68
C ASP A 209 24.45 -22.53 13.21
N VAL A 210 24.16 -23.76 13.64
CA VAL A 210 22.88 -24.11 14.27
C VAL A 210 22.97 -23.94 15.78
N VAL A 211 22.07 -23.14 16.35
CA VAL A 211 21.88 -22.97 17.79
C VAL A 211 20.56 -23.61 18.19
N THR A 212 20.62 -24.67 19.01
CA THR A 212 19.42 -25.29 19.58
C THR A 212 18.91 -24.42 20.72
N LEU A 213 17.70 -23.88 20.54
CA LEU A 213 16.95 -23.12 21.52
C LEU A 213 16.11 -24.11 22.33
N THR A 214 16.35 -24.24 23.64
CA THR A 214 15.55 -25.11 24.52
C THR A 214 14.82 -24.25 25.53
N ALA A 215 13.49 -24.38 25.60
CA ALA A 215 12.68 -23.72 26.60
C ALA A 215 12.32 -24.70 27.74
N ASN A 216 12.72 -24.36 28.96
CA ASN A 216 12.20 -24.99 30.17
C ASN A 216 10.95 -24.22 30.59
N ALA A 217 9.81 -24.66 30.07
CA ALA A 217 8.51 -24.08 30.35
C ALA A 217 7.75 -24.94 31.37
N ALA A 218 7.27 -24.32 32.45
CA ALA A 218 6.47 -24.96 33.48
C ALA A 218 5.39 -24.00 33.97
N ASP A 219 4.20 -24.55 34.19
CA ASP A 219 3.07 -23.85 34.79
C ASP A 219 2.68 -24.63 36.05
N ALA A 220 2.86 -24.04 37.23
CA ALA A 220 2.76 -24.77 38.50
C ALA A 220 1.29 -25.08 38.87
N ASP A 221 0.36 -24.25 38.39
CA ASP A 221 -1.07 -24.33 38.61
C ASP A 221 -1.88 -24.41 37.29
N GLY A 222 -1.21 -24.57 36.14
CA GLY A 222 -1.86 -24.70 34.83
C GLY A 222 -1.15 -25.65 33.85
N SER A 223 -1.36 -25.43 32.54
CA SER A 223 -0.78 -26.23 31.46
C SER A 223 -0.13 -25.35 30.39
N VAL A 224 0.99 -25.82 29.84
CA VAL A 224 1.67 -25.16 28.72
C VAL A 224 1.08 -25.66 27.40
N ASP A 225 0.51 -24.77 26.59
CA ASP A 225 -0.05 -25.12 25.27
C ASP A 225 1.05 -25.16 24.20
N LYS A 226 1.92 -24.14 24.18
CA LYS A 226 3.06 -24.03 23.26
C LYS A 226 4.10 -23.01 23.71
N VAL A 227 5.28 -23.10 23.13
CA VAL A 227 6.36 -22.11 23.26
C VAL A 227 6.72 -21.53 21.89
N ASP A 228 6.62 -20.22 21.77
CA ASP A 228 7.06 -19.47 20.60
C ASP A 228 8.49 -18.94 20.83
N PHE A 229 9.42 -19.21 19.93
CA PHE A 229 10.81 -18.75 19.97
C PHE A 229 11.01 -17.53 19.08
N TYR A 230 11.61 -16.48 19.63
CA TYR A 230 11.92 -15.25 18.89
C TYR A 230 13.42 -15.00 18.89
N VAL A 231 13.97 -14.64 17.73
CA VAL A 231 15.35 -14.13 17.58
C VAL A 231 15.26 -12.68 17.15
N ALA A 232 15.73 -11.79 18.04
CA ALA A 232 15.79 -10.35 17.85
C ALA A 232 14.47 -9.69 17.41
N GLY A 233 13.37 -10.17 17.99
CA GLY A 233 12.02 -9.65 17.76
C GLY A 233 11.20 -10.50 16.78
N SER A 234 11.83 -11.22 15.87
CA SER A 234 11.14 -12.06 14.88
C SER A 234 10.87 -13.45 15.43
N LEU A 235 9.66 -13.97 15.21
CA LEU A 235 9.30 -15.36 15.52
C LEU A 235 10.10 -16.28 14.58
N VAL A 236 10.90 -17.19 15.14
CA VAL A 236 11.70 -18.17 14.38
C VAL A 236 11.15 -19.59 14.44
N GLY A 237 10.18 -19.86 15.31
CA GLY A 237 9.48 -21.14 15.37
C GLY A 237 8.58 -21.29 16.59
N THR A 238 7.69 -22.28 16.55
CA THR A 238 6.73 -22.61 17.61
C THR A 238 6.82 -24.09 17.94
N VAL A 239 6.89 -24.46 19.22
CA VAL A 239 6.97 -25.85 19.67
C VAL A 239 5.86 -26.14 20.67
N ALA A 240 4.99 -27.10 20.35
CA ALA A 240 3.77 -27.39 21.12
C ALA A 240 3.89 -28.57 22.10
N SER A 241 5.06 -29.21 22.19
CA SER A 241 5.27 -30.35 23.09
C SER A 241 6.68 -30.39 23.67
N THR A 242 6.82 -31.03 24.83
CA THR A 242 8.10 -31.23 25.50
C THR A 242 8.95 -32.31 24.79
N PRO A 243 10.29 -32.18 24.69
CA PRO A 243 11.10 -31.07 25.18
C PRO A 243 11.01 -29.87 24.22
N TYR A 244 10.61 -28.69 24.68
CA TYR A 244 10.38 -27.52 23.81
C TYR A 244 11.70 -27.05 23.19
N THR A 245 12.09 -27.63 22.06
CA THR A 245 13.38 -27.44 21.39
C THR A 245 13.20 -27.02 19.95
N LEU A 246 13.93 -25.98 19.53
CA LEU A 246 13.97 -25.48 18.16
C LEU A 246 15.42 -25.32 17.71
N ASP A 247 15.82 -25.99 16.64
CA ASP A 247 17.11 -25.76 15.98
C ASP A 247 17.02 -24.51 15.10
N TYR A 248 17.77 -23.48 15.46
CA TYR A 248 17.81 -22.20 14.74
C TYR A 248 19.17 -22.02 14.05
N THR A 249 19.18 -22.02 12.72
CA THR A 249 20.36 -21.62 11.93
C THR A 249 20.54 -20.12 12.01
N THR A 250 21.72 -19.65 12.43
CA THR A 250 22.00 -18.22 12.58
C THR A 250 22.11 -17.53 11.22
N THR A 251 21.08 -16.79 10.84
CA THR A 251 21.04 -16.11 9.53
C THR A 251 21.71 -14.73 9.52
N ARG A 252 21.96 -14.15 10.70
CA ARG A 252 22.50 -12.79 10.81
C ARG A 252 23.57 -12.66 11.88
N SER A 253 24.60 -11.89 11.57
CA SER A 253 25.57 -11.48 12.59
C SER A 253 24.92 -10.49 13.55
N GLY A 254 25.44 -10.42 14.76
CA GLY A 254 24.90 -9.51 15.75
C GLY A 254 25.51 -9.76 17.10
N ARG A 255 26.04 -8.68 17.69
CA ARG A 255 26.25 -8.67 19.12
C ARG A 255 24.88 -8.59 19.78
N TRP A 256 24.54 -9.65 20.52
CA TRP A 256 23.46 -9.66 21.50
C TRP A 256 22.08 -9.75 20.86
N LEU A 257 21.94 -10.65 19.87
CA LEU A 257 20.63 -11.06 19.36
C LEU A 257 19.76 -11.49 20.54
N CYS A 258 18.67 -10.75 20.75
CA CYS A 258 17.78 -10.97 21.89
C CYS A 258 16.90 -12.17 21.59
N LEU A 259 17.19 -13.28 22.27
CA LEU A 259 16.38 -14.48 22.21
C LEU A 259 15.29 -14.41 23.26
N ARG A 260 14.05 -14.70 22.87
CA ARG A 260 12.91 -14.78 23.77
C ARG A 260 12.16 -16.08 23.53
N ALA A 261 11.74 -16.73 24.59
CA ALA A 261 10.67 -17.72 24.54
C ALA A 261 9.42 -17.05 25.10
N ARG A 262 8.31 -17.08 24.35
CA ARG A 262 7.00 -16.70 24.83
C ARG A 262 6.24 -17.97 25.15
N LEU A 263 5.82 -18.05 26.40
CA LEU A 263 4.95 -19.12 26.84
C LEU A 263 3.50 -18.74 26.55
N ILE A 264 2.76 -19.68 25.99
CA ILE A 264 1.32 -19.58 25.81
C ILE A 264 0.69 -20.67 26.68
N THR A 265 -0.11 -20.22 27.64
CA THR A 265 -0.92 -21.07 28.51
C THR A 265 -2.38 -20.81 28.21
N SER A 266 -3.24 -21.71 28.66
CA SER A 266 -4.69 -21.63 28.48
C SER A 266 -5.33 -20.37 29.09
N ALA A 267 -4.62 -19.60 29.93
CA ALA A 267 -5.18 -18.45 30.65
C ALA A 267 -4.43 -17.12 30.50
N ARG A 268 -3.19 -17.06 29.96
CA ARG A 268 -2.44 -15.80 29.71
C ARG A 268 -1.15 -16.05 28.91
N GLN A 269 -0.67 -15.00 28.24
CA GLN A 269 0.67 -14.96 27.66
C GLN A 269 1.64 -14.27 28.60
N ARG A 270 2.81 -14.87 28.84
CA ARG A 270 3.88 -14.22 29.59
C ARG A 270 5.21 -14.38 28.86
N ILE A 271 5.94 -13.28 28.74
CA ILE A 271 7.29 -13.19 28.18
C ILE A 271 8.21 -12.86 29.34
N ARG A 272 9.27 -13.65 29.63
CA ARG A 272 10.35 -13.17 30.53
C ARG A 272 11.70 -13.91 30.66
N PRO A 273 12.15 -14.79 29.75
CA PRO A 273 13.58 -15.05 29.64
C PRO A 273 14.13 -14.36 28.39
N ARG A 274 15.11 -13.47 28.61
CA ARG A 274 15.95 -12.94 27.54
C ARG A 274 17.29 -13.65 27.62
N ARG A 275 17.73 -14.26 26.53
CA ARG A 275 19.15 -14.62 26.35
C ARG A 275 19.75 -13.78 25.24
N ARG A 276 21.08 -13.71 25.24
CA ARG A 276 21.85 -13.01 24.22
C ARG A 276 22.65 -14.07 23.48
N LEU A 277 22.50 -14.10 22.17
CA LEU A 277 23.39 -14.82 21.28
C LEU A 277 24.31 -13.79 20.63
N THR A 278 25.61 -14.05 20.69
CA THR A 278 26.56 -13.31 19.85
C THR A 278 26.80 -14.15 18.63
N VAL A 279 26.30 -13.69 17.50
CA VAL A 279 26.64 -14.29 16.22
C VAL A 279 27.77 -13.44 15.67
N ALA A 280 28.98 -13.98 15.73
CA ALA A 280 30.07 -13.39 14.97
C ALA A 280 29.67 -13.51 13.51
N ALA A 281 29.77 -12.43 12.75
CA ALA A 281 29.94 -12.68 11.33
C ALA A 281 31.23 -13.47 11.21
N GLY A 282 31.27 -14.44 10.29
CA GLY A 282 32.50 -15.16 9.99
C GLY A 282 33.63 -14.17 9.62
N PRO A 283 34.78 -14.63 9.11
CA PRO A 283 35.91 -13.77 8.73
C PRO A 283 35.62 -12.63 7.70
N TRP A 284 34.35 -12.34 7.42
CA TRP A 284 33.79 -11.24 6.64
C TRP A 284 32.60 -10.58 7.38
N SER A 285 32.86 -9.97 8.55
CA SER A 285 31.87 -9.14 9.24
C SER A 285 31.81 -7.74 8.65
N VAL A 286 30.99 -7.58 7.63
CA VAL A 286 30.57 -6.26 7.15
C VAL A 286 29.31 -5.92 7.93
N PRO A 287 29.27 -4.83 8.73
CA PRO A 287 28.00 -4.38 9.29
C PRO A 287 27.04 -4.17 8.12
N VAL A 288 25.82 -4.69 8.23
CA VAL A 288 24.74 -4.36 7.29
C VAL A 288 24.69 -2.85 7.22
N VAL A 289 25.18 -2.28 6.12
CA VAL A 289 25.03 -0.86 5.87
C VAL A 289 23.62 -0.76 5.34
N LEU A 290 22.66 -0.78 6.27
CA LEU A 290 21.33 -0.27 5.98
C LEU A 290 21.57 1.07 5.28
N MET A 291 21.07 1.23 4.06
CA MET A 291 21.14 2.47 3.30
C MET A 291 20.28 3.56 3.97
N VAL A 292 20.55 3.86 5.25
CA VAL A 292 20.26 5.12 5.93
C VAL A 292 21.52 6.00 5.85
N CYS A 293 22.29 5.84 4.77
CA CYS A 293 23.39 6.74 4.41
C CYS A 293 22.87 7.82 3.46
N ILE A 294 21.79 8.53 3.86
CA ILE A 294 21.48 9.85 3.33
C ILE A 294 22.06 10.84 4.34
N LYS A 295 23.36 11.08 4.23
CA LYS A 295 24.10 11.90 5.18
C LYS A 295 23.84 13.38 4.96
N PRO A 296 23.45 14.15 5.98
CA PRO A 296 23.87 15.53 6.08
C PRO A 296 25.33 15.51 6.59
N LYS A 297 26.30 15.59 5.65
CA LYS A 297 27.75 15.78 5.89
C LYS A 297 28.56 14.54 6.38
N GLY A 298 29.09 13.78 5.42
CA GLY A 298 30.44 13.17 5.52
C GLY A 298 30.57 11.83 6.26
N GLN A 299 31.35 10.91 5.67
CA GLN A 299 31.81 9.60 6.19
C GLN A 299 30.83 8.41 6.12
N CYS A 300 30.35 8.01 4.94
CA CYS A 300 29.88 6.63 4.75
C CYS A 300 31.10 5.75 4.52
N ALA A 301 31.15 4.58 5.16
CA ALA A 301 32.12 3.54 4.82
C ALA A 301 32.09 3.32 3.30
N VAL A 302 33.26 3.39 2.65
CA VAL A 302 33.51 3.32 1.19
C VAL A 302 32.31 2.78 0.40
N LEU A 303 31.38 3.66 0.02
CA LEU A 303 30.25 3.29 -0.82
C LEU A 303 30.76 3.28 -2.26
N TYR A 304 31.07 2.09 -2.77
CA TYR A 304 31.27 1.91 -4.19
C TYR A 304 30.03 2.45 -4.93
N GLY A 305 30.21 3.22 -6.01
CA GLY A 305 29.06 3.70 -6.81
C GLY A 305 28.25 4.89 -6.28
N VAL A 306 28.57 5.48 -5.13
CA VAL A 306 27.92 6.71 -4.61
C VAL A 306 28.94 7.84 -4.45
N ARG A 307 28.54 9.08 -4.75
CA ARG A 307 29.32 10.31 -4.55
C ARG A 307 29.32 10.69 -3.07
N GLU A 308 30.22 11.59 -2.66
CA GLU A 308 30.32 12.04 -1.25
C GLU A 308 29.03 12.70 -0.71
N ASP A 309 28.20 13.23 -1.61
CA ASP A 309 26.92 13.84 -1.29
C ASP A 309 25.75 12.84 -1.23
N GLY A 310 26.00 11.54 -1.36
CA GLY A 310 24.96 10.50 -1.35
C GLY A 310 24.25 10.30 -2.69
N ARG A 311 24.61 11.07 -3.74
CA ARG A 311 24.06 10.86 -5.09
C ARG A 311 24.78 9.73 -5.79
N GLU A 312 24.07 8.98 -6.62
CA GLU A 312 24.63 7.91 -7.43
C GLU A 312 25.73 8.41 -8.39
N LYS A 313 26.79 7.62 -8.55
CA LYS A 313 27.82 7.85 -9.54
C LYS A 313 27.34 7.36 -10.92
N MET A 314 27.00 8.33 -11.76
CA MET A 314 26.65 8.18 -13.18
C MET A 314 27.59 9.04 -14.05
N GLY A 315 27.48 8.89 -15.38
CA GLY A 315 28.23 9.69 -16.36
C GLY A 315 28.06 11.19 -16.17
N ALA A 316 29.04 11.99 -16.57
CA ALA A 316 29.01 13.45 -16.38
C ALA A 316 27.86 14.13 -17.15
N ASP A 317 27.45 13.54 -18.27
CA ASP A 317 26.30 13.94 -19.08
C ASP A 317 24.99 13.22 -18.70
N HIS A 318 25.00 12.48 -17.58
CA HIS A 318 23.87 11.72 -17.05
C HIS A 318 23.64 12.07 -15.56
N PRO A 319 23.28 13.32 -15.21
CA PRO A 319 23.09 13.72 -13.81
C PRO A 319 21.81 13.13 -13.18
N ARG A 320 20.91 12.55 -13.98
CA ARG A 320 19.65 11.93 -13.57
C ARG A 320 19.46 10.58 -14.26
N ARG A 321 18.64 9.71 -13.69
CA ARG A 321 18.43 8.36 -14.24
C ARG A 321 17.53 8.38 -15.46
N VAL A 322 17.91 7.57 -16.46
CA VAL A 322 17.10 7.22 -17.63
C VAL A 322 17.09 5.69 -17.70
N ILE A 323 15.97 5.08 -17.31
CA ILE A 323 15.87 3.64 -17.00
C ILE A 323 14.93 2.98 -18.01
N GLY A 324 15.46 2.13 -18.88
CA GLY A 324 14.66 1.40 -19.86
C GLY A 324 14.42 -0.05 -19.45
N TYR A 325 13.18 -0.51 -19.48
CA TYR A 325 12.90 -1.95 -19.44
C TYR A 325 13.15 -2.60 -20.79
N PHE A 326 13.99 -3.65 -20.81
CA PHE A 326 14.28 -4.49 -21.96
C PHE A 326 13.59 -5.85 -21.78
N THR A 327 12.65 -6.17 -22.65
CA THR A 327 11.85 -7.40 -22.56
C THR A 327 12.51 -8.58 -23.27
N SER A 328 12.50 -9.75 -22.64
CA SER A 328 13.15 -10.97 -23.12
C SER A 328 12.48 -11.61 -24.34
N TRP A 329 11.20 -11.31 -24.59
CA TRP A 329 10.38 -12.02 -25.57
C TRP A 329 10.43 -11.45 -27.00
N ARG A 330 11.01 -10.26 -27.22
CA ARG A 330 11.23 -9.69 -28.57
C ARG A 330 12.53 -10.21 -29.20
N ALA A 331 12.79 -11.50 -28.98
CA ALA A 331 14.03 -12.22 -29.26
C ALA A 331 14.00 -13.02 -30.57
N GLY A 332 13.02 -12.76 -31.44
CA GLY A 332 12.90 -13.39 -32.76
C GLY A 332 14.03 -13.02 -33.72
N ASP A 333 13.97 -13.57 -34.93
CA ASP A 333 14.94 -13.30 -36.01
C ASP A 333 14.38 -12.34 -37.08
N ASP A 334 13.11 -11.96 -36.97
CA ASP A 334 12.41 -11.07 -37.89
C ASP A 334 12.65 -9.59 -37.52
N ASP A 335 13.16 -8.80 -38.47
CA ASP A 335 13.58 -7.42 -38.26
C ASP A 335 12.44 -6.42 -38.01
N GLN A 336 11.18 -6.81 -38.26
CA GLN A 336 10.00 -6.00 -37.98
C GLN A 336 9.51 -6.17 -36.53
N THR A 337 9.85 -7.29 -35.89
CA THR A 337 9.33 -7.65 -34.55
C THR A 337 10.40 -7.75 -33.47
N ALA A 338 11.65 -8.03 -33.85
CA ALA A 338 12.76 -8.17 -32.92
C ALA A 338 13.24 -6.81 -32.40
N TYR A 339 13.51 -6.74 -31.10
CA TYR A 339 14.22 -5.64 -30.47
C TYR A 339 15.31 -6.24 -29.59
N LEU A 340 16.55 -6.19 -30.07
CA LEU A 340 17.68 -6.89 -29.48
C LEU A 340 18.60 -5.91 -28.74
N VAL A 341 19.59 -6.45 -28.03
CA VAL A 341 20.53 -5.66 -27.21
C VAL A 341 21.32 -4.62 -28.04
N LYS A 342 21.55 -4.89 -29.33
CA LYS A 342 22.18 -3.95 -30.27
C LYS A 342 21.33 -2.73 -30.59
N ASP A 343 20.01 -2.81 -30.40
CA ASP A 343 19.02 -1.78 -30.78
C ASP A 343 18.78 -0.79 -29.63
N ILE A 344 19.26 -1.09 -28.42
CA ILE A 344 19.18 -0.22 -27.25
C ILE A 344 19.97 1.08 -27.52
N PRO A 345 19.41 2.28 -27.23
CA PRO A 345 20.11 3.55 -27.36
C PRO A 345 21.08 3.79 -26.19
N TRP A 346 22.12 2.97 -26.08
CA TRP A 346 23.02 2.89 -24.92
C TRP A 346 23.60 4.22 -24.43
N GLU A 347 23.89 5.17 -25.33
CA GLU A 347 24.46 6.48 -24.98
C GLU A 347 23.47 7.44 -24.28
N GLN A 348 22.19 7.08 -24.23
CA GLN A 348 21.11 7.90 -23.68
C GLN A 348 20.56 7.35 -22.35
N LEU A 349 21.03 6.16 -21.94
CA LEU A 349 20.53 5.44 -20.78
C LEU A 349 21.52 5.48 -19.63
N THR A 350 21.02 5.38 -18.40
CA THR A 350 21.84 5.11 -17.23
C THR A 350 21.66 3.71 -16.69
N HIS A 351 20.46 3.15 -16.84
CA HIS A 351 20.12 1.81 -16.37
C HIS A 351 19.25 1.06 -17.40
N ILE A 352 19.39 -0.26 -17.42
CA ILE A 352 18.53 -1.18 -18.15
C ILE A 352 18.01 -2.24 -17.17
N ASN A 353 16.70 -2.39 -17.07
CA ASN A 353 16.05 -3.45 -16.32
C ASN A 353 15.65 -4.57 -17.28
N TYR A 354 16.22 -5.78 -17.10
CA TYR A 354 15.88 -6.94 -17.92
C TYR A 354 14.59 -7.60 -17.40
N ALA A 355 13.55 -7.64 -18.24
CA ALA A 355 12.24 -8.20 -17.92
C ALA A 355 11.96 -9.49 -18.73
N PHE A 356 11.51 -10.58 -18.14
CA PHE A 356 11.55 -10.89 -16.70
C PHE A 356 12.31 -12.19 -16.47
N VAL A 357 12.84 -12.28 -15.25
CA VAL A 357 13.24 -13.55 -14.64
C VAL A 357 12.11 -13.94 -13.67
N SER A 358 11.80 -15.22 -13.59
CA SER A 358 10.73 -15.71 -12.70
C SER A 358 11.28 -16.47 -11.50
N ILE A 359 10.39 -17.01 -10.67
CA ILE A 359 10.73 -17.91 -9.56
C ILE A 359 10.23 -19.30 -9.96
N GLY A 360 11.13 -20.29 -9.95
CA GLY A 360 10.79 -21.68 -10.21
C GLY A 360 10.13 -22.34 -9.02
N SER A 361 9.51 -23.50 -9.23
CA SER A 361 8.83 -24.24 -8.15
C SER A 361 9.76 -24.75 -7.04
N ASP A 362 11.08 -24.68 -7.23
CA ASP A 362 12.09 -24.94 -6.20
C ASP A 362 12.42 -23.72 -5.32
N GLY A 363 11.76 -22.58 -5.56
CA GLY A 363 11.93 -21.33 -4.84
C GLY A 363 13.16 -20.51 -5.29
N LYS A 364 13.84 -20.91 -6.37
CA LYS A 364 15.00 -20.18 -6.91
C LYS A 364 14.60 -19.30 -8.09
N VAL A 365 15.47 -18.36 -8.45
CA VAL A 365 15.36 -17.64 -9.73
C VAL A 365 15.38 -18.62 -10.91
N ASN A 366 14.49 -18.40 -11.87
CA ASN A 366 14.28 -19.26 -13.04
C ASN A 366 14.43 -18.45 -14.34
N VAL A 367 15.33 -18.92 -15.21
CA VAL A 367 15.59 -18.35 -16.54
C VAL A 367 15.31 -19.38 -17.66
N GLY A 368 14.53 -20.42 -17.37
CA GLY A 368 14.28 -21.55 -18.27
C GLY A 368 15.46 -22.53 -18.35
N ASP A 369 15.44 -23.42 -19.35
CA ASP A 369 16.54 -24.38 -19.57
C ASP A 369 17.80 -23.65 -20.06
N VAL A 370 18.79 -23.54 -19.19
CA VAL A 370 20.08 -22.89 -19.49
C VAL A 370 20.95 -23.67 -20.48
N ASN A 371 20.61 -24.93 -20.76
CA ASN A 371 21.30 -25.75 -21.76
C ASN A 371 20.64 -25.68 -23.14
N ASP A 372 19.44 -25.08 -23.24
CA ASP A 372 18.80 -24.85 -24.53
C ASP A 372 19.54 -23.74 -25.28
N ALA A 373 20.04 -24.07 -26.47
CA ALA A 373 20.70 -23.12 -27.36
C ALA A 373 19.75 -22.02 -27.85
N ASN A 374 18.43 -22.23 -27.76
CA ASN A 374 17.42 -21.24 -28.12
C ASN A 374 16.95 -20.38 -26.93
N ASN A 375 17.46 -20.62 -25.72
CA ASN A 375 17.14 -19.79 -24.56
C ASN A 375 17.58 -18.33 -24.81
N ALA A 376 16.62 -17.41 -24.89
CA ALA A 376 16.89 -16.01 -25.20
C ALA A 376 17.76 -15.31 -24.14
N ALA A 377 17.71 -15.72 -22.87
CA ALA A 377 18.51 -15.11 -21.82
C ALA A 377 19.98 -15.48 -21.93
N VAL A 378 20.31 -16.77 -22.13
CA VAL A 378 21.70 -17.27 -21.95
C VAL A 378 22.27 -18.10 -23.11
N GLY A 379 21.45 -18.56 -24.05
CA GLY A 379 21.83 -19.53 -25.09
C GLY A 379 21.86 -18.96 -26.50
N LYS A 380 20.82 -18.22 -26.88
CA LYS A 380 20.59 -17.77 -28.26
C LYS A 380 21.63 -16.75 -28.73
N GLU A 381 21.95 -16.80 -30.02
CA GLU A 381 22.79 -15.83 -30.72
C GLU A 381 22.00 -15.22 -31.88
N TRP A 382 22.30 -13.96 -32.21
CA TRP A 382 21.67 -13.24 -33.30
C TRP A 382 22.74 -12.54 -34.15
N ASP A 383 22.49 -12.46 -35.44
CA ASP A 383 23.38 -11.76 -36.36
C ASP A 383 23.53 -10.28 -35.98
N GLY A 384 24.79 -9.83 -35.89
CA GLY A 384 25.13 -8.45 -35.56
C GLY A 384 25.03 -8.07 -34.08
N VAL A 385 24.67 -9.00 -33.19
CA VAL A 385 24.73 -8.79 -31.73
C VAL A 385 26.09 -9.23 -31.20
N GLU A 386 26.88 -8.28 -30.68
CA GLU A 386 28.20 -8.58 -30.12
C GLU A 386 28.07 -9.28 -28.75
N ILE A 387 28.80 -10.39 -28.58
CA ILE A 387 28.94 -11.10 -27.31
C ILE A 387 30.43 -11.39 -27.10
N ASP A 388 30.98 -10.93 -25.97
CA ASP A 388 32.35 -11.24 -25.58
C ASP A 388 32.49 -12.76 -25.32
N PRO A 389 33.27 -13.49 -26.14
CA PRO A 389 33.41 -14.93 -26.00
C PRO A 389 34.09 -15.34 -24.69
N THR A 390 34.74 -14.42 -23.97
CA THR A 390 35.38 -14.71 -22.67
C THR A 390 34.39 -14.81 -21.52
N LEU A 391 33.15 -14.38 -21.69
CA LEU A 391 32.10 -14.46 -20.66
C LEU A 391 31.68 -15.91 -20.36
N GLY A 392 31.74 -16.81 -21.34
CA GLY A 392 31.34 -18.21 -21.20
C GLY A 392 29.81 -18.44 -21.21
N PHE A 393 29.01 -17.42 -21.52
CA PHE A 393 27.57 -17.49 -21.72
C PHE A 393 27.13 -16.55 -22.85
N LYS A 394 25.97 -16.81 -23.46
CA LYS A 394 25.44 -16.11 -24.65
C LYS A 394 24.11 -15.43 -24.31
N GLY A 395 23.19 -15.34 -25.27
CA GLY A 395 21.87 -14.74 -25.09
C GLY A 395 21.94 -13.25 -24.81
N HIS A 396 20.81 -12.70 -24.38
CA HIS A 396 20.72 -11.31 -23.95
C HIS A 396 21.66 -11.01 -22.78
N PHE A 397 21.91 -11.96 -21.86
CA PHE A 397 22.81 -11.75 -20.73
C PHE A 397 24.25 -11.55 -21.19
N GLY A 398 24.73 -12.37 -22.12
CA GLY A 398 26.05 -12.22 -22.72
C GLY A 398 26.19 -10.88 -23.45
N ALA A 399 25.18 -10.51 -24.24
CA ALA A 399 25.17 -9.24 -24.95
C ALA A 399 25.11 -8.03 -24.00
N LEU A 400 24.25 -8.05 -22.99
CA LEU A 400 24.15 -6.96 -21.98
C LEU A 400 25.47 -6.78 -21.23
N ALA A 401 26.08 -7.88 -20.78
CA ALA A 401 27.39 -7.86 -20.11
C ALA A 401 28.52 -7.31 -21.00
N THR A 402 28.40 -7.50 -22.31
CA THR A 402 29.35 -6.97 -23.31
C THR A 402 29.15 -5.46 -23.50
N TYR A 403 27.94 -5.04 -23.85
CA TYR A 403 27.64 -3.65 -24.18
C TYR A 403 27.73 -2.72 -22.95
N LYS A 404 27.34 -3.17 -21.76
CA LYS A 404 27.44 -2.34 -20.54
C LYS A 404 28.86 -1.88 -20.25
N GLN A 405 29.87 -2.71 -20.54
CA GLN A 405 31.28 -2.34 -20.35
C GLN A 405 31.70 -1.25 -21.33
N LYS A 406 31.14 -1.23 -22.54
CA LYS A 406 31.42 -0.24 -23.58
C LYS A 406 30.80 1.13 -23.26
N TYR A 407 29.61 1.15 -22.66
CA TYR A 407 28.82 2.37 -22.49
C TYR A 407 28.71 2.87 -21.03
N GLY A 408 29.10 2.07 -20.03
CA GLY A 408 29.01 2.45 -18.62
C GLY A 408 27.59 2.50 -18.05
N VAL A 409 26.65 1.81 -18.69
CA VAL A 409 25.24 1.70 -18.29
C VAL A 409 25.07 0.57 -17.29
N LYS A 410 24.26 0.77 -16.24
CA LYS A 410 23.98 -0.28 -15.26
C LYS A 410 22.91 -1.25 -15.75
N THR A 411 23.02 -2.53 -15.44
CA THR A 411 22.03 -3.55 -15.80
C THR A 411 21.49 -4.23 -14.55
N LEU A 412 20.17 -4.25 -14.38
CA LEU A 412 19.48 -4.92 -13.27
C LEU A 412 18.60 -6.06 -13.81
N ILE A 413 18.44 -7.11 -13.00
CA ILE A 413 17.52 -8.21 -13.28
C ILE A 413 16.18 -7.89 -12.62
N SER A 414 15.12 -7.71 -13.41
CA SER A 414 13.76 -7.58 -12.89
C SER A 414 13.12 -8.95 -12.71
N ILE A 415 12.69 -9.24 -11.48
CA ILE A 415 12.11 -10.54 -11.09
C ILE A 415 10.63 -10.37 -10.79
N GLY A 416 9.77 -11.11 -11.51
CA GLY A 416 8.32 -11.09 -11.33
C GLY A 416 7.57 -10.47 -12.50
N GLY A 417 7.00 -9.28 -12.31
CA GLY A 417 6.04 -8.68 -13.24
C GLY A 417 4.64 -9.25 -13.07
N TRP A 418 3.69 -8.80 -13.90
CA TRP A 418 2.27 -9.14 -13.75
C TRP A 418 1.98 -10.63 -13.94
N ALA A 419 2.60 -11.26 -14.94
CA ALA A 419 2.33 -12.65 -15.29
C ALA A 419 3.08 -13.66 -14.41
N GLU A 420 4.26 -13.31 -13.89
CA GLU A 420 5.17 -14.23 -13.19
C GLU A 420 5.39 -13.89 -11.71
N THR A 421 4.55 -13.02 -11.13
CA THR A 421 4.56 -12.78 -9.67
C THR A 421 4.20 -14.03 -8.88
N GLY A 422 3.11 -14.74 -9.26
CA GLY A 422 2.66 -15.97 -8.61
C GLY A 422 2.82 -17.25 -9.42
N GLY A 423 3.71 -17.26 -10.43
CA GLY A 423 3.97 -18.42 -11.27
C GLY A 423 5.11 -18.18 -12.25
N HIS A 424 5.36 -19.13 -13.14
CA HIS A 424 6.33 -19.00 -14.23
C HIS A 424 5.82 -19.71 -15.49
N PHE A 425 6.42 -19.43 -16.66
CA PHE A 425 6.11 -20.18 -17.88
C PHE A 425 7.07 -21.36 -18.08
N ASP A 426 6.53 -22.52 -18.46
CA ASP A 426 7.31 -23.68 -18.87
C ASP A 426 7.78 -23.55 -20.35
N ASN A 427 8.57 -24.53 -20.80
CA ASN A 427 9.11 -24.55 -22.16
C ASN A 427 8.04 -24.65 -23.27
N ASP A 428 6.82 -25.08 -22.93
CA ASP A 428 5.69 -25.16 -23.85
C ASP A 428 4.85 -23.86 -23.84
N GLY A 429 5.25 -22.86 -23.05
CA GLY A 429 4.56 -21.58 -22.89
C GLY A 429 3.34 -21.66 -21.96
N ASN A 430 3.16 -22.75 -21.21
CA ASN A 430 2.08 -22.86 -20.24
C ASN A 430 2.50 -22.22 -18.92
N ARG A 431 1.58 -21.50 -18.28
CA ARG A 431 1.80 -20.94 -16.96
C ARG A 431 1.72 -22.05 -15.89
N VAL A 432 2.80 -22.26 -15.17
CA VAL A 432 2.88 -23.08 -13.95
C VAL A 432 2.50 -22.21 -12.76
N ALA A 433 1.36 -22.49 -12.16
CA ALA A 433 0.85 -21.77 -10.98
C ALA A 433 1.41 -22.40 -9.68
N ASP A 434 2.63 -22.02 -9.30
CA ASP A 434 3.31 -22.50 -8.08
C ASP A 434 3.35 -21.47 -6.93
N GLY A 435 2.76 -20.29 -7.18
CA GLY A 435 2.61 -19.22 -6.20
C GLY A 435 3.77 -18.23 -6.17
N GLY A 436 4.87 -18.45 -6.90
CA GLY A 436 5.99 -17.52 -7.04
C GLY A 436 6.38 -16.83 -5.72
N PHE A 437 6.32 -15.50 -5.69
CA PHE A 437 6.61 -14.71 -4.49
C PHE A 437 5.71 -15.05 -3.30
N TYR A 438 4.44 -15.38 -3.51
CA TYR A 438 3.48 -15.63 -2.41
C TYR A 438 3.89 -16.84 -1.56
N THR A 439 4.26 -17.95 -2.20
CA THR A 439 4.67 -19.19 -1.52
C THR A 439 6.13 -19.15 -1.09
N MET A 440 7.00 -18.50 -1.87
CA MET A 440 8.41 -18.30 -1.54
C MET A 440 8.58 -17.46 -0.27
N THR A 441 7.76 -16.42 -0.09
CA THR A 441 7.86 -15.51 1.07
C THR A 441 7.00 -15.93 2.25
N THR A 442 5.87 -16.62 2.02
CA THR A 442 4.86 -16.87 3.06
C THR A 442 4.36 -18.33 3.02
N ASN A 443 4.45 -19.00 4.16
CA ASN A 443 3.92 -20.35 4.34
C ASN A 443 2.38 -20.35 4.29
N ALA A 444 1.79 -21.53 4.09
CA ALA A 444 0.34 -21.67 4.01
C ALA A 444 -0.39 -21.31 5.32
N ASP A 445 0.30 -21.33 6.46
CA ASP A 445 -0.24 -20.93 7.77
C ASP A 445 -0.10 -19.42 8.06
N GLY A 446 0.47 -18.66 7.12
CA GLY A 446 0.71 -17.21 7.26
C GLY A 446 2.04 -16.85 7.91
N SER A 447 2.82 -17.81 8.39
CA SER A 447 4.18 -17.52 8.88
C SER A 447 5.12 -17.16 7.73
N ILE A 448 6.15 -16.38 8.04
CA ILE A 448 7.19 -16.02 7.05
C ILE A 448 7.95 -17.30 6.66
N ASN A 449 8.08 -17.56 5.36
CA ASN A 449 8.85 -18.67 4.82
C ASN A 449 10.34 -18.31 4.75
N GLN A 450 11.00 -18.31 5.91
CA GLN A 450 12.42 -17.96 6.03
C GLN A 450 13.31 -18.79 5.09
N GLN A 451 13.08 -20.10 5.00
CA GLN A 451 13.87 -20.98 4.13
C GLN A 451 13.67 -20.63 2.64
N GLY A 452 12.43 -20.32 2.23
CA GLY A 452 12.12 -19.88 0.88
C GLY A 452 12.82 -18.57 0.52
N ILE A 453 12.74 -17.57 1.41
CA ILE A 453 13.41 -16.27 1.24
C ILE A 453 14.93 -16.44 1.13
N GLU A 454 15.55 -17.21 2.03
CA GLU A 454 16.99 -17.46 2.00
C GLU A 454 17.42 -18.15 0.70
N THR A 455 16.68 -19.19 0.29
CA THR A 455 16.93 -19.95 -0.96
C THR A 455 16.84 -19.05 -2.19
N PHE A 456 15.77 -18.24 -2.26
CA PHE A 456 15.58 -17.27 -3.33
C PHE A 456 16.71 -16.25 -3.37
N ALA A 457 16.98 -15.60 -2.23
CA ALA A 457 17.93 -14.50 -2.16
C ALA A 457 19.38 -14.97 -2.46
N ASP A 458 19.77 -16.17 -2.02
CA ASP A 458 21.04 -16.79 -2.42
C ASP A 458 21.11 -17.02 -3.93
N SER A 459 20.05 -17.59 -4.52
CA SER A 459 20.00 -17.87 -5.97
C SER A 459 20.03 -16.59 -6.81
N ALA A 460 19.37 -15.52 -6.35
CA ALA A 460 19.34 -14.22 -7.02
C ALA A 460 20.73 -13.56 -7.01
N VAL A 461 21.45 -13.58 -5.88
CA VAL A 461 22.83 -13.08 -5.77
C VAL A 461 23.79 -13.91 -6.63
N GLU A 462 23.64 -15.24 -6.64
CA GLU A 462 24.44 -16.13 -7.49
C GLU A 462 24.25 -15.81 -8.98
N MET A 463 22.99 -15.70 -9.43
CA MET A 463 22.65 -15.35 -10.82
C MET A 463 23.20 -13.98 -11.22
N MET A 464 22.99 -12.95 -10.38
CA MET A 464 23.49 -11.59 -10.62
C MET A 464 25.01 -11.59 -10.82
N ARG A 465 25.76 -12.27 -9.93
CA ARG A 465 27.22 -12.39 -10.02
C ARG A 465 27.65 -13.17 -11.27
N LYS A 466 27.01 -14.31 -11.53
CA LYS A 466 27.30 -15.20 -12.67
C LYS A 466 27.17 -14.46 -14.01
N TYR A 467 26.11 -13.68 -14.17
CA TYR A 467 25.78 -12.99 -15.42
C TYR A 467 26.15 -11.51 -15.45
N ARG A 468 26.96 -11.04 -14.47
CA ARG A 468 27.54 -9.68 -14.44
C ARG A 468 26.51 -8.53 -14.40
N PHE A 469 25.40 -8.72 -13.70
CA PHE A 469 24.44 -7.64 -13.43
C PHE A 469 24.89 -6.78 -12.24
N ASP A 470 24.43 -5.52 -12.18
CA ASP A 470 24.76 -4.55 -11.13
C ASP A 470 23.74 -4.51 -9.99
N GLY A 471 22.67 -5.29 -10.08
CA GLY A 471 21.63 -5.30 -9.06
C GLY A 471 20.41 -6.15 -9.41
N LEU A 472 19.46 -6.12 -8.48
CA LEU A 472 18.18 -6.79 -8.55
C LEU A 472 17.06 -5.76 -8.46
N ASP A 473 16.05 -5.92 -9.30
CA ASP A 473 14.81 -5.15 -9.28
C ASP A 473 13.66 -6.12 -8.95
N ILE A 474 12.99 -5.92 -7.82
CA ILE A 474 11.89 -6.79 -7.39
C ILE A 474 10.57 -6.19 -7.88
N ASP A 475 9.91 -6.90 -8.80
CA ASP A 475 8.66 -6.48 -9.43
C ASP A 475 7.49 -7.37 -8.95
N LEU A 476 7.16 -7.23 -7.66
CA LEU A 476 6.12 -7.99 -6.98
C LEU A 476 4.75 -7.29 -7.12
N ARG A 477 3.82 -7.89 -7.89
CA ARG A 477 2.50 -7.30 -8.22
C ARG A 477 1.30 -8.15 -7.76
N ILE A 478 0.88 -8.14 -6.48
CA ILE A 478 1.41 -7.32 -5.39
C ILE A 478 1.28 -7.97 -4.01
N SER A 479 2.16 -7.57 -3.08
CA SER A 479 2.00 -7.80 -1.64
C SER A 479 1.17 -6.69 -1.03
N ASN A 480 -0.10 -6.97 -0.75
CA ASN A 480 -0.99 -6.04 -0.06
C ASN A 480 -2.03 -6.81 0.78
N ILE A 481 -2.69 -6.07 1.65
CA ILE A 481 -3.72 -6.62 2.54
C ILE A 481 -5.15 -6.49 1.96
N ASP A 482 -5.33 -5.96 0.76
CA ASP A 482 -6.66 -5.64 0.22
C ASP A 482 -7.29 -6.75 -0.63
N GLY A 483 -8.61 -6.91 -0.45
CA GLY A 483 -9.54 -7.72 -1.24
C GLY A 483 -9.40 -7.58 -2.75
N GLY A 484 -9.48 -8.67 -3.53
CA GLY A 484 -9.57 -8.63 -5.01
C GLY A 484 -8.36 -8.08 -5.76
N THR A 485 -7.17 -8.06 -5.15
CA THR A 485 -5.94 -7.50 -5.75
C THR A 485 -4.90 -8.56 -6.16
N GLY A 486 -3.97 -8.15 -7.03
CA GLY A 486 -3.00 -9.05 -7.68
C GLY A 486 -3.54 -9.64 -8.99
N ASN A 487 -2.72 -10.46 -9.65
CA ASN A 487 -3.16 -11.17 -10.85
C ASN A 487 -4.25 -12.20 -10.45
N PRO A 488 -5.41 -12.24 -11.15
CA PRO A 488 -6.46 -13.22 -10.88
C PRO A 488 -6.02 -14.69 -10.93
N ASP A 489 -4.95 -15.01 -11.65
CA ASP A 489 -4.37 -16.36 -11.69
C ASP A 489 -3.61 -16.74 -10.41
N ASP A 490 -3.38 -15.77 -9.51
CA ASP A 490 -2.63 -15.94 -8.27
C ASP A 490 -3.54 -15.98 -7.02
N THR A 491 -4.84 -15.75 -7.18
CA THR A 491 -5.86 -15.69 -6.11
C THR A 491 -5.81 -16.89 -5.17
N ALA A 492 -5.53 -18.10 -5.69
CA ALA A 492 -5.40 -19.30 -4.86
C ALA A 492 -4.25 -19.22 -3.82
N PHE A 493 -3.22 -18.42 -4.09
CA PHE A 493 -2.07 -18.22 -3.22
C PHE A 493 -2.16 -16.93 -2.42
N SER A 494 -2.52 -15.81 -3.08
CA SER A 494 -2.48 -14.47 -2.50
C SER A 494 -3.54 -14.24 -1.42
N GLU A 495 -4.80 -14.63 -1.67
CA GLU A 495 -5.96 -14.40 -0.77
C GLU A 495 -5.73 -14.91 0.64
N SER A 496 -5.28 -16.17 0.74
CA SER A 496 -5.04 -16.85 2.03
C SER A 496 -3.89 -16.26 2.84
N ARG A 497 -3.01 -15.47 2.19
CA ARG A 497 -1.78 -14.92 2.77
C ARG A 497 -1.85 -13.42 3.07
N ARG A 498 -2.88 -12.71 2.61
CA ARG A 498 -2.98 -11.24 2.64
C ARG A 498 -2.52 -10.57 3.92
N ALA A 499 -3.06 -11.01 5.06
CA ALA A 499 -2.76 -10.43 6.37
C ALA A 499 -1.27 -10.53 6.77
N TYR A 500 -0.48 -11.32 6.03
CA TYR A 500 0.91 -11.63 6.32
C TYR A 500 1.87 -11.13 5.23
N LEU A 501 1.37 -10.82 4.02
CA LEU A 501 2.21 -10.50 2.85
C LEU A 501 3.15 -9.32 3.10
N MET A 502 2.71 -8.27 3.78
CA MET A 502 3.58 -7.12 4.06
C MET A 502 4.74 -7.44 5.00
N ASN A 503 4.51 -8.29 6.02
CA ASN A 503 5.59 -8.76 6.90
C ASN A 503 6.58 -9.65 6.15
N SER A 504 6.09 -10.53 5.29
CA SER A 504 6.93 -11.40 4.46
C SER A 504 7.72 -10.62 3.41
N TYR A 505 7.10 -9.59 2.81
CA TYR A 505 7.76 -8.70 1.85
C TYR A 505 8.85 -7.87 2.53
N HIS A 506 8.57 -7.35 3.73
CA HIS A 506 9.59 -6.68 4.54
C HIS A 506 10.79 -7.58 4.81
N GLU A 507 10.55 -8.84 5.20
CA GLU A 507 11.64 -9.80 5.45
C GLU A 507 12.43 -10.11 4.17
N LEU A 508 11.75 -10.31 3.04
CA LEU A 508 12.40 -10.54 1.74
C LEU A 508 13.37 -9.39 1.41
N MET A 509 12.90 -8.14 1.49
CA MET A 509 13.71 -6.98 1.12
C MET A 509 14.89 -6.76 2.09
N ARG A 510 14.68 -7.04 3.38
CA ARG A 510 15.75 -7.04 4.38
C ARG A 510 16.83 -8.07 4.03
N VAL A 511 16.45 -9.33 3.81
CA VAL A 511 17.40 -10.43 3.52
C VAL A 511 18.14 -10.18 2.20
N LEU A 512 17.45 -9.72 1.15
CA LEU A 512 18.09 -9.35 -0.12
C LEU A 512 19.14 -8.25 0.08
N ARG A 513 18.80 -7.17 0.78
CA ARG A 513 19.75 -6.07 1.05
C ARG A 513 20.98 -6.57 1.81
N GLU A 514 20.78 -7.37 2.86
CA GLU A 514 21.88 -7.93 3.64
C GLU A 514 22.81 -8.80 2.79
N LYS A 515 22.26 -9.68 1.94
CA LYS A 515 23.07 -10.53 1.07
C LYS A 515 23.78 -9.71 -0.02
N LEU A 516 23.12 -8.70 -0.58
CA LEU A 516 23.74 -7.79 -1.56
C LEU A 516 24.87 -6.97 -0.94
N ASP A 517 24.74 -6.53 0.32
CA ASP A 517 25.80 -5.80 1.02
C ASP A 517 27.03 -6.68 1.29
N VAL A 518 26.79 -7.92 1.72
CA VAL A 518 27.86 -8.92 1.88
C VAL A 518 28.55 -9.19 0.55
N ALA A 519 27.76 -9.37 -0.52
CA ALA A 519 28.31 -9.58 -1.85
C ALA A 519 29.10 -8.37 -2.35
N SER A 520 28.58 -7.17 -2.10
CA SER A 520 29.18 -5.91 -2.51
C SER A 520 30.57 -5.71 -1.89
N ALA A 521 30.67 -5.99 -0.59
CA ALA A 521 31.93 -5.89 0.13
C ALA A 521 32.96 -6.96 -0.27
N GLN A 522 32.51 -8.17 -0.64
CA GLN A 522 33.38 -9.22 -1.15
C GLN A 522 33.96 -8.85 -2.53
N ASP A 523 33.14 -8.24 -3.39
CA ASP A 523 33.49 -7.99 -4.79
C ASP A 523 34.07 -6.58 -5.03
N GLY A 524 33.97 -5.68 -4.05
CA GLY A 524 34.41 -4.29 -4.17
C GLY A 524 33.56 -3.47 -5.16
N VAL A 525 32.28 -3.84 -5.30
CA VAL A 525 31.29 -3.22 -6.18
C VAL A 525 30.01 -3.04 -5.38
N HIS A 526 29.24 -1.97 -5.59
CA HIS A 526 27.93 -1.83 -4.94
C HIS A 526 26.85 -2.46 -5.81
N TYR A 527 26.15 -3.44 -5.25
CA TYR A 527 25.00 -4.07 -5.90
C TYR A 527 23.70 -3.39 -5.47
N MET A 528 22.91 -3.02 -6.48
CA MET A 528 21.68 -2.25 -6.29
C MET A 528 20.50 -3.16 -5.95
N LEU A 529 19.59 -2.66 -5.11
CA LEU A 529 18.28 -3.24 -4.87
C LEU A 529 17.20 -2.21 -5.16
N THR A 530 16.34 -2.49 -6.13
CA THR A 530 15.27 -1.59 -6.55
C THR A 530 13.95 -2.33 -6.60
N ILE A 531 12.85 -1.59 -6.77
CA ILE A 531 11.54 -2.18 -7.04
C ILE A 531 10.84 -1.41 -8.16
N ALA A 532 9.98 -2.10 -8.89
CA ALA A 532 8.86 -1.50 -9.59
C ALA A 532 7.73 -1.26 -8.58
N ALA A 533 7.50 0.00 -8.20
CA ALA A 533 6.56 0.36 -7.15
C ALA A 533 5.19 0.73 -7.75
N PRO A 534 4.06 0.37 -7.10
CA PRO A 534 2.75 0.78 -7.57
C PRO A 534 2.55 2.31 -7.42
N SER A 535 1.70 2.87 -8.28
CA SER A 535 1.27 4.28 -8.23
C SER A 535 -0.17 4.47 -7.71
N SER A 536 -0.95 3.38 -7.65
CA SER A 536 -2.35 3.41 -7.25
C SER A 536 -2.52 3.57 -5.74
N ALA A 537 -3.27 4.60 -5.32
CA ALA A 537 -3.65 4.77 -3.91
C ALA A 537 -4.51 3.62 -3.37
N TYR A 538 -5.24 2.92 -4.24
CA TYR A 538 -5.96 1.72 -3.85
C TYR A 538 -4.99 0.61 -3.42
N LEU A 539 -3.95 0.33 -4.22
CA LEU A 539 -2.94 -0.67 -3.86
C LEU A 539 -2.11 -0.24 -2.64
N LEU A 540 -1.67 1.02 -2.61
CA LEU A 540 -0.81 1.55 -1.55
C LEU A 540 -1.52 1.64 -0.19
N ARG A 541 -2.85 1.74 -0.16
CA ARG A 541 -3.64 1.64 1.08
C ARG A 541 -3.41 0.30 1.79
N GLY A 542 -3.21 -0.76 1.02
CA GLY A 542 -2.93 -2.09 1.54
C GLY A 542 -1.45 -2.39 1.79
N MET A 543 -0.56 -1.40 1.64
CA MET A 543 0.91 -1.56 1.79
C MET A 543 1.47 -0.80 3.00
N GLU A 544 0.63 -0.58 4.01
CA GLU A 544 0.98 0.06 5.27
C GLU A 544 1.63 1.45 5.06
N THR A 545 2.90 1.61 5.45
CA THR A 545 3.68 2.84 5.21
C THR A 545 4.86 2.64 4.24
N MET A 546 4.86 1.53 3.50
CA MET A 546 5.94 1.15 2.58
C MET A 546 7.32 1.09 3.25
N ALA A 547 7.41 0.48 4.44
CA ALA A 547 8.65 0.39 5.23
C ALA A 547 9.83 -0.27 4.46
N VAL A 548 9.57 -0.98 3.36
CA VAL A 548 10.60 -1.56 2.50
C VAL A 548 11.52 -0.51 1.84
N THR A 549 11.10 0.75 1.74
CA THR A 549 11.91 1.81 1.09
C THR A 549 13.27 2.04 1.75
N GLN A 550 13.44 1.66 3.02
CA GLN A 550 14.74 1.74 3.71
C GLN A 550 15.82 0.80 3.14
N TYR A 551 15.42 -0.26 2.42
CA TYR A 551 16.33 -1.25 1.85
C TYR A 551 16.75 -0.95 0.41
N LEU A 552 16.12 0.05 -0.22
CA LEU A 552 16.24 0.26 -1.65
C LEU A 552 17.32 1.28 -1.99
N ASP A 553 17.93 1.15 -3.16
CA ASP A 553 18.67 2.23 -3.78
C ASP A 553 17.70 3.33 -4.24
N TYR A 554 16.67 2.93 -4.99
CA TYR A 554 15.59 3.80 -5.46
C TYR A 554 14.32 2.99 -5.76
N VAL A 555 13.20 3.72 -5.95
CA VAL A 555 11.94 3.17 -6.47
C VAL A 555 11.72 3.60 -7.92
N ASN A 556 11.21 2.67 -8.73
CA ASN A 556 10.68 2.95 -10.07
C ASN A 556 9.15 2.95 -9.98
N ILE A 557 8.52 4.12 -9.86
CA ILE A 557 7.06 4.21 -9.75
C ILE A 557 6.46 3.84 -11.10
N MET A 558 5.58 2.85 -11.13
CA MET A 558 4.76 2.50 -12.29
C MET A 558 3.60 3.49 -12.43
N SER A 559 3.91 4.76 -12.70
CA SER A 559 2.92 5.83 -12.91
C SER A 559 2.32 5.80 -14.33
N TYR A 560 1.94 4.59 -14.73
CA TYR A 560 1.22 4.21 -15.94
C TYR A 560 0.30 3.04 -15.59
N ASP A 561 -0.54 2.62 -16.52
CA ASP A 561 -1.66 1.70 -16.27
C ASP A 561 -2.58 2.23 -15.15
N LEU A 562 -2.77 3.56 -15.11
CA LEU A 562 -3.73 4.21 -14.20
C LEU A 562 -5.17 4.02 -14.69
N HIS A 563 -5.36 4.01 -16.01
CA HIS A 563 -6.61 3.69 -16.69
C HIS A 563 -6.36 2.74 -17.86
N GLY A 564 -7.26 1.78 -18.07
CA GLY A 564 -7.18 0.82 -19.16
C GLY A 564 -8.42 -0.06 -19.25
N ALA A 565 -8.47 -0.92 -20.27
CA ALA A 565 -9.66 -1.70 -20.61
C ALA A 565 -10.09 -2.75 -19.57
N TRP A 566 -9.33 -2.92 -18.48
CA TRP A 566 -9.77 -3.70 -17.32
C TRP A 566 -10.97 -3.08 -16.61
N ASN A 567 -11.22 -1.78 -16.78
CA ASN A 567 -12.44 -1.10 -16.33
C ASN A 567 -13.14 -0.31 -17.46
N ASP A 568 -14.36 0.17 -17.21
CA ASP A 568 -15.17 0.91 -18.17
C ASP A 568 -14.95 2.43 -18.17
N HIS A 569 -13.99 2.92 -17.37
CA HIS A 569 -13.61 4.33 -17.25
C HIS A 569 -12.57 4.72 -18.30
N VAL A 570 -12.99 5.45 -19.33
CA VAL A 570 -12.08 5.87 -20.41
C VAL A 570 -11.25 7.07 -19.95
N GLY A 571 -9.94 6.87 -19.81
CA GLY A 571 -9.05 7.87 -19.23
C GLY A 571 -7.61 7.79 -19.71
N HIS A 572 -6.78 8.69 -19.19
CA HIS A 572 -5.35 8.75 -19.50
C HIS A 572 -4.59 7.60 -18.83
N ASN A 573 -3.77 6.88 -19.58
CA ASN A 573 -2.92 5.79 -19.07
C ASN A 573 -1.93 6.28 -18.00
N ALA A 574 -1.37 7.48 -18.19
CA ALA A 574 -0.28 8.03 -17.37
C ALA A 574 -0.39 9.56 -17.20
N ALA A 575 -1.49 10.04 -16.61
CA ALA A 575 -1.64 11.46 -16.30
C ALA A 575 -0.52 11.95 -15.35
N LEU A 576 0.04 13.13 -15.63
CA LEU A 576 0.95 13.80 -14.70
C LEU A 576 0.20 14.36 -13.49
N TYR A 577 -0.92 15.05 -13.73
CA TYR A 577 -1.72 15.71 -12.71
C TYR A 577 -3.19 15.28 -12.72
N ASP A 578 -3.85 15.47 -11.59
CA ASP A 578 -5.30 15.42 -11.49
C ASP A 578 -5.96 16.57 -12.28
N THR A 579 -7.14 16.32 -12.83
CA THR A 579 -7.93 17.31 -13.59
C THR A 579 -9.24 17.72 -12.89
N GLY A 580 -9.54 17.12 -11.74
CA GLY A 580 -10.83 17.22 -11.05
C GLY A 580 -11.98 16.52 -11.78
N LYS A 581 -11.69 15.76 -12.84
CA LYS A 581 -12.68 15.19 -13.77
C LYS A 581 -12.47 13.70 -14.03
N ASP A 582 -11.56 13.04 -13.31
CA ASP A 582 -11.36 11.61 -13.46
C ASP A 582 -12.67 10.87 -13.20
N SER A 583 -13.15 10.15 -14.22
CA SER A 583 -14.49 9.54 -14.18
C SER A 583 -14.60 8.43 -13.13
N GLU A 584 -13.49 7.74 -12.82
CA GLU A 584 -13.45 6.70 -11.80
C GLU A 584 -13.50 7.33 -10.42
N LEU A 585 -12.66 8.34 -10.16
CA LEU A 585 -12.65 9.06 -8.88
C LEU A 585 -13.99 9.76 -8.61
N ALA A 586 -14.63 10.30 -9.65
CA ALA A 586 -15.96 10.88 -9.54
C ALA A 586 -17.03 9.84 -9.19
N GLN A 587 -17.00 8.64 -9.81
CA GLN A 587 -17.94 7.54 -9.50
C GLN A 587 -17.84 7.08 -8.04
N TRP A 588 -16.64 7.12 -7.47
CA TRP A 588 -16.37 6.79 -6.07
C TRP A 588 -16.53 7.98 -5.10
N ASN A 589 -17.01 9.12 -5.60
CA ASN A 589 -17.22 10.36 -4.83
C ASN A 589 -15.96 10.83 -4.08
N VAL A 590 -14.77 10.61 -4.66
CA VAL A 590 -13.48 11.01 -4.08
C VAL A 590 -13.42 12.53 -3.95
N TYR A 591 -13.71 13.26 -5.02
CA TYR A 591 -13.73 14.72 -5.01
C TYR A 591 -14.80 15.33 -4.09
N GLY A 592 -15.92 14.63 -3.89
CA GLY A 592 -17.04 15.11 -3.06
C GLY A 592 -16.94 14.74 -1.57
N THR A 593 -16.05 13.82 -1.20
CA THR A 593 -15.87 13.39 0.19
C THR A 593 -14.93 14.35 0.92
N ALA A 594 -15.47 15.16 1.83
CA ALA A 594 -14.74 16.25 2.48
C ALA A 594 -13.40 15.83 3.13
N GLN A 595 -13.33 14.61 3.64
CA GLN A 595 -12.13 14.07 4.27
C GLN A 595 -10.95 13.89 3.29
N TYR A 596 -11.21 13.78 1.99
CA TYR A 596 -10.19 13.61 0.96
C TYR A 596 -9.67 14.98 0.46
N GLY A 597 -10.24 16.09 0.92
CA GLY A 597 -9.74 17.45 0.63
C GLY A 597 -9.75 17.81 -0.86
N GLY A 598 -10.54 17.13 -1.68
CA GLY A 598 -10.55 17.30 -3.13
C GLY A 598 -9.33 16.74 -3.86
N ILE A 599 -8.46 16.00 -3.17
CA ILE A 599 -7.25 15.40 -3.76
C ILE A 599 -7.62 14.18 -4.62
N GLY A 600 -7.36 14.27 -5.92
CA GLY A 600 -7.40 13.15 -6.85
C GLY A 600 -6.04 12.45 -6.95
N TYR A 601 -6.04 11.12 -6.88
CA TYR A 601 -4.81 10.33 -6.67
C TYR A 601 -4.39 9.45 -7.85
N LEU A 602 -5.16 9.36 -8.94
CA LEU A 602 -4.81 8.59 -10.13
C LEU A 602 -3.94 9.43 -11.09
N ASN A 603 -2.76 9.84 -10.60
CA ASN A 603 -1.79 10.60 -11.38
C ASN A 603 -0.36 10.45 -10.83
N THR A 604 0.62 10.78 -11.68
CA THR A 604 2.05 10.66 -11.39
C THR A 604 2.50 11.52 -10.22
N ASP A 605 2.00 12.77 -10.14
CA ASP A 605 2.38 13.73 -9.10
C ASP A 605 1.99 13.25 -7.70
N TRP A 606 0.76 12.76 -7.53
CA TRP A 606 0.31 12.18 -6.27
C TRP A 606 1.19 11.00 -5.84
N ALA A 607 1.53 10.10 -6.77
CA ALA A 607 2.37 8.94 -6.49
C ALA A 607 3.81 9.34 -6.10
N PHE A 608 4.40 10.34 -6.77
CA PHE A 608 5.69 10.92 -6.36
C PHE A 608 5.62 11.45 -4.92
N HIS A 609 4.59 12.24 -4.61
CA HIS A 609 4.41 12.84 -3.30
C HIS A 609 4.19 11.78 -2.21
N TYR A 610 3.53 10.64 -2.51
CA TYR A 610 3.44 9.50 -1.61
C TYR A 610 4.83 8.99 -1.18
N PHE A 611 5.73 8.74 -2.14
CA PHE A 611 7.08 8.21 -1.86
C PHE A 611 8.00 9.23 -1.20
N ARG A 612 7.75 10.54 -1.37
CA ARG A 612 8.51 11.56 -0.63
C ARG A 612 8.42 11.38 0.88
N GLY A 613 7.33 10.82 1.39
CA GLY A 613 7.12 10.51 2.81
C GLY A 613 8.21 9.66 3.46
N SER A 614 8.93 8.82 2.69
CA SER A 614 10.00 7.94 3.21
C SER A 614 11.33 8.05 2.48
N MET A 615 11.40 8.75 1.34
CA MET A 615 12.59 8.78 0.48
C MET A 615 12.88 10.19 -0.05
N PRO A 616 14.15 10.58 -0.18
CA PRO A 616 14.52 11.82 -0.87
C PRO A 616 14.10 11.76 -2.34
N ALA A 617 13.82 12.91 -2.95
CA ALA A 617 13.37 12.98 -4.35
C ALA A 617 14.30 12.24 -5.33
N GLY A 618 15.61 12.29 -5.08
CA GLY A 618 16.66 11.63 -5.85
C GLY A 618 16.65 10.10 -5.82
N ARG A 619 15.92 9.48 -4.89
CA ARG A 619 15.72 8.02 -4.83
C ARG A 619 14.36 7.61 -5.41
N ILE A 620 13.68 8.51 -6.09
CA ILE A 620 12.40 8.27 -6.76
C ILE A 620 12.60 8.48 -8.26
N ASN A 621 12.10 7.55 -9.07
CA ASN A 621 11.98 7.72 -10.52
C ASN A 621 10.51 7.54 -10.91
N ILE A 622 9.95 8.47 -11.69
CA ILE A 622 8.59 8.31 -12.24
C ILE A 622 8.62 7.37 -13.45
N GLY A 623 7.50 6.71 -13.73
CA GLY A 623 7.32 5.82 -14.87
C GLY A 623 6.55 6.48 -16.00
N VAL A 624 6.95 6.27 -17.24
CA VAL A 624 6.18 6.67 -18.44
C VAL A 624 5.98 5.48 -19.40
N PRO A 625 4.80 5.35 -20.05
CA PRO A 625 4.52 4.24 -20.94
C PRO A 625 4.98 4.56 -22.37
N TYR A 626 5.72 3.65 -22.99
CA TYR A 626 6.00 3.65 -24.44
C TYR A 626 5.01 2.77 -25.21
N TYR A 627 3.78 2.73 -24.71
CA TYR A 627 2.69 1.96 -25.26
C TYR A 627 1.36 2.64 -24.96
N THR A 628 0.33 2.20 -25.66
CA THR A 628 -1.04 2.67 -25.52
C THR A 628 -1.89 1.73 -24.69
N ARG A 629 -2.97 2.28 -24.12
CA ARG A 629 -4.15 1.52 -23.63
C ARG A 629 -5.38 2.13 -24.27
N GLY A 630 -6.41 1.33 -24.52
CA GLY A 630 -7.55 1.84 -25.26
C GLY A 630 -8.83 1.02 -25.25
N TRP A 631 -9.92 1.72 -25.59
CA TRP A 631 -11.29 1.21 -25.61
C TRP A 631 -11.90 1.44 -26.99
N GLN A 632 -12.88 0.61 -27.36
CA GLN A 632 -13.67 0.75 -28.57
C GLN A 632 -15.17 0.85 -28.26
N GLY A 633 -15.93 1.50 -29.14
CA GLY A 633 -17.35 1.76 -28.90
C GLY A 633 -17.61 2.79 -27.80
N VAL A 634 -16.66 3.66 -27.48
CA VAL A 634 -16.77 4.67 -26.41
C VAL A 634 -17.99 5.57 -26.60
N THR A 635 -18.69 5.84 -25.50
CA THR A 635 -19.84 6.77 -25.45
C THR A 635 -19.62 7.85 -24.39
N GLY A 636 -20.12 9.06 -24.64
CA GLY A 636 -19.88 10.20 -23.75
C GLY A 636 -18.45 10.74 -23.82
N GLY A 637 -18.09 11.58 -22.85
CA GLY A 637 -16.78 12.23 -22.78
C GLY A 637 -16.57 13.35 -23.80
N ASP A 638 -15.39 13.97 -23.74
CA ASP A 638 -14.91 14.94 -24.74
C ASP A 638 -13.88 14.25 -25.64
N ASN A 639 -14.24 14.01 -26.90
CA ASN A 639 -13.48 13.12 -27.81
C ASN A 639 -13.11 11.77 -27.15
N GLY A 640 -14.07 11.20 -26.42
CA GLY A 640 -13.94 9.93 -25.70
C GLY A 640 -13.32 10.03 -24.29
N LEU A 641 -12.55 11.08 -23.99
CA LEU A 641 -11.94 11.27 -22.67
C LEU A 641 -13.02 11.45 -21.60
N TRP A 642 -12.91 10.69 -20.51
CA TRP A 642 -13.92 10.58 -19.44
C TRP A 642 -15.29 10.08 -19.92
N GLY A 643 -15.31 9.42 -21.08
CA GLY A 643 -16.43 8.61 -21.52
C GLY A 643 -16.49 7.28 -20.77
N ALA A 644 -17.44 6.44 -21.17
CA ALA A 644 -17.56 5.10 -20.63
C ALA A 644 -17.85 4.08 -21.73
N ARG A 645 -17.37 2.85 -21.54
CA ARG A 645 -17.87 1.71 -22.30
C ARG A 645 -17.67 0.36 -21.63
N LEU A 646 -18.80 -0.24 -21.27
CA LEU A 646 -18.92 -1.63 -20.84
C LEU A 646 -18.64 -2.62 -21.98
N ALA A 647 -17.93 -3.70 -21.66
CA ALA A 647 -17.78 -4.87 -22.54
C ALA A 647 -19.16 -5.43 -22.96
N LYS A 648 -19.33 -5.81 -24.24
CA LYS A 648 -20.61 -6.32 -24.79
C LYS A 648 -21.09 -7.64 -24.18
N SER A 649 -20.28 -8.31 -23.37
CA SER A 649 -20.66 -9.56 -22.73
C SER A 649 -19.96 -9.68 -21.38
N LYS A 650 -20.65 -10.25 -20.37
CA LYS A 650 -20.03 -10.75 -19.12
C LYS A 650 -18.97 -11.85 -19.35
N ARG A 651 -18.41 -11.99 -20.56
CA ARG A 651 -17.43 -13.02 -20.97
C ARG A 651 -16.03 -12.78 -20.44
N VAL A 652 -15.82 -11.75 -19.64
CA VAL A 652 -14.74 -11.80 -18.66
C VAL A 652 -15.36 -12.44 -17.42
N SER A 653 -15.37 -13.78 -17.42
CA SER A 653 -15.82 -14.63 -16.33
C SER A 653 -15.23 -14.08 -15.02
N ASN A 654 -16.03 -13.55 -14.09
CA ASN A 654 -15.83 -13.46 -12.63
C ASN A 654 -14.39 -13.41 -12.04
N ARG A 655 -13.42 -12.93 -12.80
CA ARG A 655 -11.97 -12.97 -12.52
C ARG A 655 -11.36 -11.57 -12.58
N TYR A 656 -12.02 -10.59 -13.20
CA TYR A 656 -11.40 -9.31 -13.56
C TYR A 656 -12.02 -8.11 -12.83
N GLY A 657 -12.46 -8.32 -11.58
CA GLY A 657 -13.03 -7.30 -10.72
C GLY A 657 -14.22 -7.84 -9.94
N GLU A 658 -14.11 -7.86 -8.61
CA GLU A 658 -15.23 -8.16 -7.71
C GLU A 658 -15.94 -6.85 -7.33
N GLY A 659 -17.27 -6.85 -7.26
CA GLY A 659 -18.08 -5.71 -6.81
C GLY A 659 -19.08 -5.21 -7.86
N GLU A 660 -20.21 -4.66 -7.39
CA GLU A 660 -21.35 -4.26 -8.24
C GLU A 660 -21.03 -3.14 -9.24
N LYS A 661 -19.91 -2.42 -9.05
CA LYS A 661 -19.47 -1.30 -9.88
C LYS A 661 -18.21 -1.57 -10.70
N ASN A 662 -17.61 -2.76 -10.55
CA ASN A 662 -16.36 -3.10 -11.22
C ASN A 662 -16.66 -3.85 -12.52
N ASN A 663 -16.83 -3.07 -13.60
CA ASN A 663 -17.15 -3.62 -14.91
C ASN A 663 -15.93 -3.61 -15.82
N CYS A 664 -15.69 -4.68 -16.57
CA CYS A 664 -14.66 -4.66 -17.60
C CYS A 664 -15.02 -3.72 -18.75
N GLY A 665 -14.02 -2.99 -19.22
CA GLY A 665 -14.12 -2.12 -20.38
C GLY A 665 -14.20 -2.90 -21.69
N TYR A 666 -14.73 -2.26 -22.74
CA TYR A 666 -14.65 -2.82 -24.07
C TYR A 666 -13.32 -2.44 -24.74
N GLY A 667 -12.27 -3.19 -24.46
CA GLY A 667 -10.93 -2.93 -25.02
C GLY A 667 -10.90 -2.95 -26.54
N ALA A 668 -10.08 -2.07 -27.13
CA ALA A 668 -9.89 -2.01 -28.57
C ALA A 668 -9.14 -3.27 -29.08
N THR A 669 -9.37 -3.64 -30.34
CA THR A 669 -8.91 -4.91 -30.95
C THR A 669 -8.39 -4.70 -32.37
N GLY A 670 -7.68 -5.68 -32.93
CA GLY A 670 -7.14 -5.68 -34.28
C GLY A 670 -6.07 -4.62 -34.46
N LEU A 671 -6.22 -3.75 -35.47
CA LEU A 671 -5.29 -2.66 -35.73
C LEU A 671 -5.12 -1.71 -34.53
N ASP A 672 -6.10 -1.64 -33.63
CA ASP A 672 -6.00 -0.80 -32.43
C ASP A 672 -5.32 -1.50 -31.25
N ASN A 673 -4.79 -2.71 -31.43
CA ASN A 673 -4.33 -3.58 -30.34
C ASN A 673 -3.25 -4.57 -30.83
N MET A 674 -2.27 -4.07 -31.58
CA MET A 674 -1.27 -4.91 -32.25
C MET A 674 -0.35 -5.66 -31.28
N TRP A 675 -0.05 -5.09 -30.10
CA TRP A 675 0.69 -5.75 -29.01
C TRP A 675 -0.27 -6.39 -28.01
N HIS A 676 -1.18 -7.23 -28.51
CA HIS A 676 -2.11 -7.98 -27.66
C HIS A 676 -1.48 -9.24 -27.09
N ASP A 677 -1.94 -9.61 -25.90
CA ASP A 677 -1.82 -10.98 -25.42
C ASP A 677 -2.91 -11.85 -26.07
N VAL A 678 -2.70 -13.17 -26.03
CA VAL A 678 -3.70 -14.17 -26.40
C VAL A 678 -4.20 -14.89 -25.15
N ASN A 679 -5.49 -15.20 -25.11
CA ASN A 679 -6.04 -16.03 -24.05
C ASN A 679 -5.66 -17.52 -24.26
N ALA A 680 -6.04 -18.39 -23.32
CA ALA A 680 -5.77 -19.84 -23.42
C ALA A 680 -6.41 -20.54 -24.64
N ALA A 681 -7.39 -19.92 -25.31
CA ALA A 681 -7.98 -20.41 -26.55
C ALA A 681 -7.25 -19.90 -27.81
N GLY A 682 -6.26 -19.02 -27.65
CA GLY A 682 -5.53 -18.37 -28.74
C GLY A 682 -6.23 -17.13 -29.30
N ASP A 683 -7.30 -16.63 -28.66
CA ASP A 683 -7.98 -15.42 -29.12
C ASP A 683 -7.28 -14.16 -28.60
N GLU A 684 -7.26 -13.12 -29.44
CA GLU A 684 -6.82 -11.77 -29.08
C GLU A 684 -7.56 -11.24 -27.84
N MET A 685 -6.80 -10.76 -26.85
CA MET A 685 -7.35 -10.00 -25.72
C MET A 685 -7.40 -8.51 -26.03
N GLY A 686 -8.61 -7.95 -26.10
CA GLY A 686 -8.82 -6.53 -26.35
C GLY A 686 -8.34 -5.64 -25.20
N ALA A 687 -7.32 -4.82 -25.44
CA ALA A 687 -6.74 -3.90 -24.46
C ALA A 687 -6.41 -2.50 -25.03
N GLY A 688 -6.45 -2.37 -26.36
CA GLY A 688 -5.96 -1.19 -27.04
C GLY A 688 -4.45 -0.97 -26.90
N SER A 689 -3.68 -2.07 -26.84
CA SER A 689 -2.24 -2.06 -26.57
C SER A 689 -1.40 -2.08 -27.84
N ASN A 690 -0.66 -0.99 -28.03
CA ASN A 690 0.19 -0.77 -29.20
C ASN A 690 1.47 -0.05 -28.78
N PRO A 691 2.60 -0.27 -29.47
CA PRO A 691 3.77 0.57 -29.31
C PRO A 691 3.50 1.99 -29.84
N MET A 692 4.27 2.97 -29.36
CA MET A 692 4.06 4.37 -29.76
C MET A 692 4.35 4.64 -31.23
N TRP A 693 5.27 3.90 -31.87
CA TRP A 693 5.46 4.01 -33.33
C TRP A 693 4.22 3.57 -34.12
N HIS A 694 3.46 2.58 -33.64
CA HIS A 694 2.21 2.22 -34.28
C HIS A 694 1.13 3.28 -34.07
N ALA A 695 0.99 3.80 -32.86
CA ALA A 695 0.06 4.90 -32.59
C ALA A 695 0.38 6.15 -33.44
N LYS A 696 1.66 6.47 -33.63
CA LYS A 696 2.09 7.56 -34.54
C LYS A 696 1.74 7.27 -36.01
N ASN A 697 1.87 6.03 -36.47
CA ASN A 697 1.37 5.68 -37.81
C ASN A 697 -0.16 5.84 -37.92
N LEU A 698 -0.93 5.44 -36.89
CA LEU A 698 -2.38 5.64 -36.87
C LEU A 698 -2.78 7.11 -36.91
N GLU A 699 -2.09 7.97 -36.13
CA GLU A 699 -2.27 9.43 -36.12
C GLU A 699 -2.16 10.03 -37.53
N HIS A 700 -1.21 9.55 -38.34
CA HIS A 700 -0.93 10.04 -39.69
C HIS A 700 -1.58 9.19 -40.81
N GLY A 701 -2.41 8.21 -40.48
CA GLY A 701 -3.07 7.34 -41.47
C GLY A 701 -2.12 6.46 -42.29
N ILE A 702 -0.96 6.12 -41.72
CA ILE A 702 0.09 5.32 -42.36
C ILE A 702 -0.18 3.84 -42.13
N TRP A 703 -0.20 3.04 -43.20
CA TRP A 703 -0.19 1.59 -43.11
C TRP A 703 1.24 1.09 -42.88
N GLY A 704 1.54 0.65 -41.65
CA GLY A 704 2.88 0.18 -41.29
C GLY A 704 3.29 -1.08 -42.05
N SER A 705 4.52 -1.11 -42.58
CA SER A 705 5.05 -2.27 -43.30
C SER A 705 5.14 -3.55 -42.45
N TYR A 706 5.26 -3.40 -41.13
CA TYR A 706 5.28 -4.47 -40.12
C TYR A 706 3.92 -5.15 -39.88
N LEU A 707 2.81 -4.59 -40.34
CA LEU A 707 1.48 -5.11 -39.99
C LEU A 707 1.27 -6.56 -40.45
N ALA A 708 1.89 -6.93 -41.58
CA ALA A 708 1.79 -8.28 -42.14
C ALA A 708 2.35 -9.37 -41.20
N VAL A 709 3.46 -9.10 -40.49
CA VAL A 709 4.06 -10.08 -39.56
C VAL A 709 3.28 -10.20 -38.26
N TYR A 710 2.46 -9.20 -37.92
CA TYR A 710 1.46 -9.26 -36.85
C TYR A 710 0.11 -9.85 -37.32
N GLY A 711 0.04 -10.41 -38.53
CA GLY A 711 -1.16 -11.03 -39.07
C GLY A 711 -2.27 -10.04 -39.48
N LEU A 712 -1.94 -8.76 -39.64
CA LEU A 712 -2.88 -7.70 -40.03
C LEU A 712 -2.76 -7.43 -41.53
N ASP A 713 -3.86 -7.65 -42.26
CA ASP A 713 -3.95 -7.46 -43.71
C ASP A 713 -4.94 -6.32 -44.03
N PRO A 714 -4.58 -5.35 -44.89
CA PRO A 714 -5.44 -4.19 -45.18
C PRO A 714 -6.75 -4.57 -45.91
N THR A 715 -6.81 -5.76 -46.51
CA THR A 715 -8.02 -6.27 -47.17
C THR A 715 -9.06 -6.79 -46.18
N THR A 716 -8.63 -7.30 -45.03
CA THR A 716 -9.51 -7.83 -43.98
C THR A 716 -9.70 -6.86 -42.81
N ALA A 717 -8.71 -6.00 -42.57
CA ALA A 717 -8.69 -5.02 -41.48
C ALA A 717 -8.18 -3.65 -41.98
N PRO A 718 -8.93 -2.97 -42.87
CA PRO A 718 -8.51 -1.68 -43.40
C PRO A 718 -8.45 -0.61 -42.29
N LEU A 719 -7.65 0.43 -42.52
CA LEU A 719 -7.68 1.64 -41.70
C LEU A 719 -9.02 2.37 -41.96
N VAL A 720 -9.84 2.50 -40.92
CA VAL A 720 -11.18 3.11 -40.98
C VAL A 720 -11.21 4.37 -40.12
N GLY A 721 -11.78 5.46 -40.65
CA GLY A 721 -11.83 6.75 -39.98
C GLY A 721 -10.48 7.46 -39.90
N THR A 722 -10.40 8.43 -38.99
CA THR A 722 -9.18 9.20 -38.71
C THR A 722 -8.91 9.17 -37.21
N TYR A 723 -7.66 8.97 -36.82
CA TYR A 723 -7.23 8.99 -35.43
C TYR A 723 -6.76 10.39 -35.08
N ALA A 724 -7.69 11.25 -34.68
CA ALA A 724 -7.37 12.63 -34.34
C ALA A 724 -6.57 12.67 -33.03
N ARG A 725 -5.35 13.22 -33.07
CA ARG A 725 -4.58 13.53 -31.87
C ARG A 725 -5.24 14.65 -31.07
N ASN A 726 -5.38 14.42 -29.78
CA ASN A 726 -5.83 15.37 -28.78
C ASN A 726 -4.78 15.46 -27.66
N TYR A 727 -4.83 16.52 -26.86
CA TYR A 727 -3.89 16.76 -25.77
C TYR A 727 -4.58 17.45 -24.59
N ASP A 728 -4.52 16.86 -23.41
CA ASP A 728 -5.02 17.45 -22.18
C ASP A 728 -3.89 18.25 -21.53
N SER A 729 -3.99 19.58 -21.58
CA SER A 729 -2.96 20.48 -21.04
C SER A 729 -2.92 20.52 -19.52
N VAL A 730 -3.93 19.98 -18.81
CA VAL A 730 -3.92 19.86 -17.35
C VAL A 730 -3.28 18.54 -16.96
N ALA A 731 -3.74 17.43 -17.54
CA ALA A 731 -3.19 16.11 -17.25
C ALA A 731 -1.79 15.87 -17.83
N ILE A 732 -1.37 16.67 -18.83
CA ILE A 732 -0.13 16.46 -19.62
C ILE A 732 -0.15 15.08 -20.26
N ALA A 733 -1.25 14.79 -20.98
CA ALA A 733 -1.50 13.48 -21.57
C ALA A 733 -2.13 13.61 -22.97
N PRO A 734 -1.50 13.04 -24.02
CA PRO A 734 -2.09 12.92 -25.34
C PRO A 734 -2.99 11.68 -25.48
N TRP A 735 -3.87 11.72 -26.47
CA TRP A 735 -4.62 10.54 -26.90
C TRP A 735 -5.04 10.65 -28.36
N LEU A 736 -5.37 9.51 -28.96
CA LEU A 736 -6.01 9.44 -30.28
C LEU A 736 -7.50 9.14 -30.12
N TRP A 737 -8.32 9.89 -30.85
CA TRP A 737 -9.77 9.66 -30.94
C TRP A 737 -10.17 9.35 -32.38
N ASN A 738 -10.72 8.16 -32.58
CA ASN A 738 -11.36 7.78 -33.83
C ASN A 738 -12.88 7.85 -33.68
N ALA A 739 -13.48 8.93 -34.17
CA ALA A 739 -14.90 9.21 -33.99
C ALA A 739 -15.84 8.24 -34.74
N GLU A 740 -15.36 7.62 -35.82
CA GLU A 740 -16.13 6.67 -36.63
C GLU A 740 -16.18 5.31 -35.94
N LYS A 741 -15.03 4.81 -35.49
CA LYS A 741 -14.91 3.55 -34.74
C LYS A 741 -15.33 3.70 -33.26
N LYS A 742 -15.41 4.93 -32.77
CA LYS A 742 -15.52 5.27 -31.33
C LYS A 742 -14.39 4.64 -30.53
N VAL A 743 -13.16 4.77 -31.03
CA VAL A 743 -11.95 4.22 -30.40
C VAL A 743 -11.17 5.34 -29.73
N PHE A 744 -10.82 5.12 -28.48
CA PHE A 744 -9.92 5.98 -27.71
C PHE A 744 -8.64 5.19 -27.42
N LEU A 745 -7.48 5.76 -27.76
CA LEU A 745 -6.16 5.23 -27.41
C LEU A 745 -5.41 6.30 -26.62
N SER A 746 -5.16 6.08 -25.33
CA SER A 746 -4.24 6.95 -24.57
C SER A 746 -2.83 6.72 -25.07
N THR A 747 -2.12 7.80 -25.38
CA THR A 747 -0.77 7.78 -25.93
C THR A 747 0.20 8.50 -25.00
N GLU A 748 1.48 8.40 -25.31
CA GLU A 748 2.56 9.21 -24.76
C GLU A 748 3.42 9.67 -25.95
N ASP A 749 3.84 10.92 -26.02
CA ASP A 749 4.70 11.35 -27.12
C ASP A 749 5.73 12.39 -26.70
N LYS A 750 6.55 12.84 -27.65
CA LYS A 750 7.61 13.82 -27.36
C LYS A 750 7.08 15.05 -26.60
N GLN A 751 5.86 15.53 -26.89
CA GLN A 751 5.33 16.72 -26.23
C GLN A 751 5.07 16.48 -24.73
N SER A 752 4.44 15.36 -24.36
CA SER A 752 4.19 15.05 -22.94
C SER A 752 5.48 14.67 -22.21
N ILE A 753 6.39 13.96 -22.89
CA ILE A 753 7.70 13.58 -22.35
C ILE A 753 8.58 14.80 -22.05
N ASP A 754 8.63 15.80 -22.94
CA ASP A 754 9.39 17.03 -22.71
C ASP A 754 8.93 17.72 -21.42
N VAL A 755 7.60 17.79 -21.18
CA VAL A 755 7.02 18.43 -19.97
C VAL A 755 7.22 17.58 -18.72
N LYS A 756 7.08 16.26 -18.80
CA LYS A 756 7.35 15.34 -17.69
C LYS A 756 8.84 15.35 -17.30
N ALA A 757 9.75 15.51 -18.26
CA ALA A 757 11.17 15.70 -17.99
C ALA A 757 11.44 17.03 -17.26
N ASP A 758 10.78 18.13 -17.65
CA ASP A 758 10.86 19.41 -16.93
C ASP A 758 10.32 19.27 -15.50
N TYR A 759 9.18 18.61 -15.30
CA TYR A 759 8.65 18.29 -13.97
C TYR A 759 9.66 17.55 -13.08
N VAL A 760 10.36 16.54 -13.63
CA VAL A 760 11.40 15.81 -12.89
C VAL A 760 12.56 16.71 -12.47
N ILE A 761 12.96 17.64 -13.34
CA ILE A 761 14.00 18.62 -13.03
C ILE A 761 13.54 19.53 -11.88
N ASP A 762 12.35 20.11 -12.02
CA ASP A 762 11.77 21.11 -11.11
C ASP A 762 11.47 20.53 -9.71
N LYS A 763 10.98 19.29 -9.64
CA LYS A 763 10.73 18.57 -8.37
C LYS A 763 11.96 17.83 -7.83
N GLU A 764 13.11 18.03 -8.46
CA GLU A 764 14.40 17.42 -8.08
C GLU A 764 14.37 15.88 -8.02
N ILE A 765 13.54 15.24 -8.85
CA ILE A 765 13.33 13.78 -8.90
C ILE A 765 14.56 13.05 -9.48
N GLY A 766 14.85 11.84 -9.00
CA GLY A 766 16.02 11.05 -9.42
C GLY A 766 16.11 10.75 -10.91
N GLY A 767 14.97 10.57 -11.59
CA GLY A 767 14.94 10.32 -13.04
C GLY A 767 13.59 9.82 -13.57
N ILE A 768 13.62 9.25 -14.77
CA ILE A 768 12.48 8.62 -15.44
C ILE A 768 12.81 7.17 -15.77
N MET A 769 11.87 6.28 -15.47
CA MET A 769 11.79 4.92 -15.94
C MET A 769 10.73 4.81 -17.03
N PHE A 770 10.90 3.91 -18.00
CA PHE A 770 9.87 3.64 -19.00
C PHE A 770 9.75 2.16 -19.35
N TRP A 771 8.50 1.77 -19.59
CA TRP A 771 8.12 0.46 -20.10
C TRP A 771 7.55 0.62 -21.51
N GLU A 772 8.07 0.00 -22.56
CA GLU A 772 9.33 -0.76 -22.68
C GLU A 772 10.16 -0.16 -23.83
N LEU A 773 11.47 -0.44 -23.88
CA LEU A 773 12.41 0.12 -24.85
C LEU A 773 11.95 -0.06 -26.31
N ALA A 774 11.35 -1.21 -26.65
CA ALA A 774 10.88 -1.49 -28.00
C ALA A 774 9.65 -0.66 -28.43
N GLY A 775 9.03 0.07 -27.48
CA GLY A 775 7.85 0.88 -27.73
C GLY A 775 8.14 2.30 -28.23
N ASP A 776 9.37 2.79 -28.03
CA ASP A 776 9.81 4.11 -28.49
C ASP A 776 9.98 4.14 -30.02
N TYR A 777 9.96 5.32 -30.62
CA TYR A 777 9.81 5.49 -32.06
C TYR A 777 10.90 6.37 -32.69
N ASN A 778 11.11 6.21 -33.98
CA ASN A 778 11.70 7.21 -34.87
C ASN A 778 10.86 7.28 -36.15
N CYS A 779 10.89 8.43 -36.83
CA CYS A 779 10.39 8.54 -38.19
C CYS A 779 11.49 8.12 -39.18
N TYR A 780 11.19 7.16 -40.06
CA TYR A 780 12.10 6.71 -41.11
C TYR A 780 11.63 7.19 -42.48
N VAL A 781 12.56 7.67 -43.29
CA VAL A 781 12.30 7.96 -44.71
C VAL A 781 12.15 6.64 -45.46
N LEU A 782 11.10 6.51 -46.27
CA LEU A 782 10.90 5.36 -47.15
C LEU A 782 11.58 5.59 -48.51
N ASP A 783 12.25 4.57 -49.02
CA ASP A 783 12.72 4.56 -50.40
C ASP A 783 11.59 4.24 -51.40
N ALA A 784 11.93 4.19 -52.69
CA ALA A 784 10.96 3.88 -53.75
C ALA A 784 10.36 2.46 -53.67
N ASN A 785 10.95 1.56 -52.88
CA ASN A 785 10.46 0.20 -52.64
C ASN A 785 9.68 0.08 -51.32
N GLY A 786 9.51 1.18 -50.58
CA GLY A 786 8.87 1.18 -49.26
C GLY A 786 9.77 0.65 -48.14
N GLN A 787 11.10 0.65 -48.33
CA GLN A 787 12.04 0.23 -47.30
C GLN A 787 12.49 1.43 -46.45
N ARG A 788 12.56 1.25 -45.14
CA ARG A 788 13.09 2.25 -44.19
C ARG A 788 14.57 2.52 -44.47
N THR A 789 14.95 3.78 -44.55
CA THR A 789 16.34 4.21 -44.83
C THR A 789 16.91 5.02 -43.67
N SER A 790 16.99 6.35 -43.79
CA SER A 790 17.50 7.24 -42.76
C SER A 790 16.40 7.69 -41.79
N ILE A 791 16.79 7.98 -40.55
CA ILE A 791 15.93 8.64 -39.57
C ILE A 791 15.75 10.11 -39.96
N ASP A 792 14.51 10.57 -40.04
CA ASP A 792 14.15 11.98 -40.11
C ASP A 792 13.78 12.47 -38.71
N SER A 793 14.72 13.14 -38.05
CA SER A 793 14.51 13.68 -36.70
C SER A 793 13.52 14.85 -36.64
N THR A 794 13.10 15.39 -37.78
CA THR A 794 12.04 16.41 -37.85
C THR A 794 10.64 15.82 -37.99
N GLU A 795 10.56 14.50 -38.21
CA GLU A 795 9.32 13.72 -38.45
C GLU A 795 8.52 14.13 -39.71
N GLN A 796 8.98 15.11 -40.48
CA GLN A 796 8.30 15.66 -41.66
C GLN A 796 8.07 14.62 -42.76
N ALA A 797 8.98 13.66 -42.93
CA ALA A 797 8.79 12.57 -43.88
C ALA A 797 7.54 11.75 -43.55
N CYS A 798 7.31 11.44 -42.27
CA CYS A 798 6.13 10.70 -41.82
C CYS A 798 4.87 11.55 -41.90
N GLU A 799 4.93 12.82 -41.45
CA GLU A 799 3.80 13.76 -41.55
C GLU A 799 3.32 13.99 -42.99
N SER A 800 4.23 13.91 -43.97
CA SER A 800 3.94 14.08 -45.40
C SER A 800 3.66 12.77 -46.15
N GLY A 801 3.62 11.63 -45.46
CA GLY A 801 3.37 10.31 -46.04
C GLY A 801 4.53 9.77 -46.90
N GLN A 802 5.73 10.31 -46.76
CA GLN A 802 6.98 9.84 -47.37
C GLN A 802 7.84 8.98 -46.42
N GLY A 803 7.31 8.71 -45.22
CA GLY A 803 7.98 7.98 -44.16
C GLY A 803 7.01 7.07 -43.41
N GLU A 804 7.56 6.23 -42.54
CA GLU A 804 6.79 5.50 -41.54
C GLU A 804 7.48 5.56 -40.18
N TYR A 805 6.71 5.51 -39.11
CA TYR A 805 7.23 5.33 -37.76
C TYR A 805 7.49 3.85 -37.48
N HIS A 806 8.63 3.58 -36.83
CA HIS A 806 9.03 2.26 -36.35
C HIS A 806 9.83 2.39 -35.04
N MET A 807 10.21 1.28 -34.42
CA MET A 807 11.10 1.21 -33.25
C MET A 807 12.27 2.20 -33.37
N GLY A 808 12.51 2.96 -32.31
CA GLY A 808 13.50 4.03 -32.29
C GLY A 808 13.78 4.56 -30.88
N ASN A 809 14.15 5.85 -30.76
CA ASN A 809 14.53 6.46 -29.49
C ASN A 809 14.12 7.94 -29.32
N THR A 810 13.12 8.44 -30.05
CA THR A 810 12.72 9.86 -30.01
C THR A 810 12.38 10.32 -28.58
N MET A 811 11.60 9.55 -27.83
CA MET A 811 11.20 9.92 -26.47
C MET A 811 12.37 9.74 -25.47
N THR A 812 13.14 8.67 -25.61
CA THR A 812 14.33 8.41 -24.77
C THR A 812 15.35 9.53 -24.94
N LYS A 813 15.58 9.95 -26.20
CA LYS A 813 16.47 11.07 -26.53
C LYS A 813 15.96 12.39 -25.95
N ALA A 814 14.65 12.63 -25.98
CA ALA A 814 14.07 13.84 -25.39
C ALA A 814 14.34 13.92 -23.88
N ILE A 815 14.21 12.81 -23.15
CA ILE A 815 14.55 12.72 -21.73
C ILE A 815 16.05 12.98 -21.52
N TYR A 816 16.91 12.27 -22.26
CA TYR A 816 18.36 12.42 -22.16
C TYR A 816 18.81 13.87 -22.40
N ASP A 817 18.35 14.50 -23.48
CA ASP A 817 18.75 15.86 -23.85
C ASP A 817 18.37 16.87 -22.75
N LYS A 818 17.21 16.72 -22.13
CA LYS A 818 16.76 17.54 -20.99
C LYS A 818 17.62 17.29 -19.75
N PHE A 819 17.84 16.02 -19.40
CA PHE A 819 18.58 15.65 -18.19
C PHE A 819 20.05 15.99 -18.27
N LYS A 820 20.66 15.94 -19.44
CA LYS A 820 22.07 16.32 -19.65
C LYS A 820 22.41 17.72 -19.13
N ALA A 821 21.44 18.65 -19.13
CA ALA A 821 21.58 20.02 -18.65
C ALA A 821 20.91 20.27 -17.28
N ALA A 822 20.38 19.24 -16.62
CA ALA A 822 19.63 19.38 -15.38
C ALA A 822 20.53 19.71 -14.18
N THR A 823 19.97 20.46 -13.23
CA THR A 823 20.53 20.60 -11.89
C THR A 823 20.58 19.25 -11.16
N PRO A 824 21.48 19.07 -10.17
CA PRO A 824 21.50 17.87 -9.35
C PRO A 824 20.13 17.61 -8.70
N TYR A 825 19.69 16.34 -8.66
CA TYR A 825 18.45 15.95 -7.99
C TYR A 825 18.55 16.07 -6.46
N GLY A 826 17.41 16.06 -5.76
CA GLY A 826 17.33 16.26 -4.31
C GLY A 826 17.82 15.04 -3.55
N ASN A 827 18.68 15.23 -2.54
CA ASN A 827 19.32 14.15 -1.80
C ASN A 827 18.93 14.13 -0.31
N THR A 828 17.86 14.82 0.10
CA THR A 828 17.39 14.84 1.51
C THR A 828 15.91 14.52 1.60
N VAL A 829 15.51 13.84 2.69
CA VAL A 829 14.08 13.65 3.02
C VAL A 829 13.51 14.92 3.64
N ALA A 830 14.24 15.47 4.62
CA ALA A 830 13.93 16.71 5.32
C ALA A 830 13.73 17.89 4.38
N THR A 831 12.63 18.62 4.62
CA THR A 831 12.29 19.88 3.95
C THR A 831 12.67 21.10 4.78
N GLY A 832 13.02 20.92 6.06
CA GLY A 832 13.40 21.98 6.99
C GLY A 832 14.69 21.67 7.75
N ALA A 833 15.02 22.53 8.72
CA ALA A 833 16.19 22.36 9.56
C ALA A 833 16.08 21.10 10.43
N VAL A 834 17.13 20.26 10.43
CA VAL A 834 17.25 19.11 11.32
C VAL A 834 17.90 19.59 12.63
N PRO A 835 17.37 19.22 13.82
CA PRO A 835 18.01 19.52 15.10
C PRO A 835 19.48 19.10 15.16
N SER A 836 20.30 19.79 15.96
CA SER A 836 21.74 19.51 16.06
C SER A 836 22.12 18.33 16.96
N GLU A 837 21.19 17.86 17.79
CA GLU A 837 21.35 16.75 18.72
C GLU A 837 20.21 15.75 18.57
N THR A 838 20.43 14.51 19.01
CA THR A 838 19.44 13.44 18.97
C THR A 838 19.06 12.92 20.34
N VAL A 839 17.90 12.26 20.42
CA VAL A 839 17.50 11.40 21.52
C VAL A 839 17.18 9.99 21.02
N ASP A 840 17.38 8.99 21.87
CA ASP A 840 17.06 7.59 21.57
C ASP A 840 15.59 7.31 21.88
N ILE A 841 14.70 7.73 21.00
CA ILE A 841 13.28 7.35 20.99
C ILE A 841 13.05 6.52 19.73
N ALA A 842 12.59 5.29 19.89
CA ALA A 842 12.26 4.43 18.76
C ALA A 842 10.78 4.60 18.37
N VAL A 843 10.48 4.51 17.07
CA VAL A 843 9.12 4.56 16.53
C VAL A 843 8.82 3.27 15.79
N SER A 844 7.62 2.75 15.99
CA SER A 844 7.07 1.65 15.17
C SER A 844 5.63 1.97 14.81
N ILE A 845 5.19 1.56 13.63
CA ILE A 845 3.82 1.76 13.15
C ILE A 845 3.27 0.39 12.79
N GLY A 846 2.07 0.09 13.26
CA GLY A 846 1.41 -1.17 12.98
C GLY A 846 -0.09 -1.11 13.28
N GLY A 847 -0.73 -2.27 13.32
CA GLY A 847 -2.19 -2.33 13.54
C GLY A 847 -3.00 -1.84 12.34
N PHE A 848 -2.43 -1.87 11.13
CA PHE A 848 -3.18 -1.67 9.90
C PHE A 848 -4.26 -2.74 9.77
N LYS A 849 -5.45 -2.32 9.38
CA LYS A 849 -6.57 -3.24 9.15
C LYS A 849 -6.54 -3.73 7.71
N VAL A 850 -7.01 -4.95 7.51
CA VAL A 850 -7.03 -5.66 6.21
C VAL A 850 -8.26 -5.23 5.40
N GLY A 851 -8.10 -5.01 4.09
CA GLY A 851 -9.19 -4.73 3.15
C GLY A 851 -9.93 -3.41 3.40
N ASP A 852 -11.22 -3.41 3.10
CA ASP A 852 -12.13 -2.25 3.23
C ASP A 852 -12.22 -1.69 4.66
N GLN A 853 -11.60 -2.34 5.64
CA GLN A 853 -11.51 -1.82 7.00
C GLN A 853 -10.51 -0.66 7.14
N ASN A 854 -9.64 -0.42 6.15
CA ASN A 854 -8.67 0.68 6.15
C ASN A 854 -9.24 2.01 5.61
N TYR A 855 -10.54 2.24 5.83
CA TYR A 855 -11.27 3.47 5.50
C TYR A 855 -11.97 4.02 6.75
N PRO A 856 -11.43 5.06 7.42
CA PRO A 856 -10.15 5.72 7.16
C PRO A 856 -8.94 4.86 7.54
N ILE A 857 -7.74 5.30 7.18
CA ILE A 857 -6.49 4.63 7.57
C ILE A 857 -6.19 5.03 9.00
N ASN A 858 -6.13 4.04 9.91
CA ASN A 858 -6.04 4.33 11.34
C ASN A 858 -5.02 3.48 12.14
N PRO A 859 -3.72 3.50 11.78
CA PRO A 859 -2.70 2.69 12.41
C PRO A 859 -2.34 3.21 13.81
N LYS A 860 -1.67 2.35 14.57
CA LYS A 860 -1.07 2.67 15.85
C LYS A 860 0.40 3.02 15.68
N VAL A 861 0.78 4.24 16.06
CA VAL A 861 2.16 4.73 16.13
C VAL A 861 2.66 4.59 17.57
N THR A 862 3.70 3.80 17.79
CA THR A 862 4.25 3.50 19.12
C THR A 862 5.62 4.16 19.29
N PHE A 863 5.72 5.07 20.26
CA PHE A 863 6.95 5.75 20.66
C PHE A 863 7.55 5.06 21.89
N THR A 864 8.78 4.58 21.80
CA THR A 864 9.48 3.89 22.90
C THR A 864 10.63 4.75 23.41
N ASN A 865 10.60 5.11 24.69
CA ASN A 865 11.63 5.94 25.31
C ASN A 865 12.86 5.10 25.70
N ASN A 866 13.93 5.17 24.90
CA ASN A 866 15.22 4.52 25.20
C ASN A 866 16.29 5.50 25.70
N THR A 867 15.91 6.73 26.06
CA THR A 867 16.85 7.79 26.48
C THR A 867 17.50 7.51 27.84
N GLY A 868 16.92 6.60 28.62
CA GLY A 868 17.36 6.29 29.98
C GLY A 868 16.84 7.26 31.04
N VAL A 869 16.09 8.29 30.66
CA VAL A 869 15.41 9.24 31.56
C VAL A 869 13.92 9.33 31.26
N ASP A 870 13.14 9.75 32.23
CA ASP A 870 11.70 9.97 32.06
C ASP A 870 11.44 11.21 31.19
N ILE A 871 10.56 11.10 30.20
CA ILE A 871 10.14 12.22 29.35
C ILE A 871 8.90 12.87 30.00
N PRO A 872 8.94 14.17 30.35
CA PRO A 872 7.86 14.81 31.09
C PRO A 872 6.56 14.93 30.29
N GLY A 873 5.42 15.02 31.00
CA GLY A 873 4.15 15.39 30.38
C GLY A 873 4.22 16.79 29.76
N GLY A 874 3.47 17.02 28.66
CA GLY A 874 3.53 18.25 27.88
C GLY A 874 4.63 18.28 26.82
N THR A 875 5.58 17.34 26.82
CA THR A 875 6.56 17.17 25.74
C THR A 875 5.84 17.02 24.39
N ALA A 876 6.23 17.83 23.42
CA ALA A 876 5.67 17.83 22.08
C ALA A 876 6.49 16.94 21.15
N PHE A 877 5.83 16.02 20.46
CA PHE A 877 6.39 15.15 19.44
C PHE A 877 5.94 15.67 18.09
N GLN A 878 6.85 15.70 17.12
CA GLN A 878 6.58 16.18 15.77
C GLN A 878 7.18 15.23 14.72
N PHE A 879 6.55 15.18 13.56
CA PHE A 879 7.03 14.42 12.39
C PHE A 879 6.33 14.91 11.11
N ASP A 880 6.85 14.51 9.96
CA ASP A 880 6.33 14.87 8.65
C ASP A 880 5.54 13.72 8.04
N ILE A 881 4.36 14.02 7.52
CA ILE A 881 3.59 13.12 6.64
C ILE A 881 3.54 13.72 5.23
N PRO A 882 3.61 12.92 4.15
CA PRO A 882 3.54 13.43 2.79
C PRO A 882 2.18 14.06 2.48
N VAL A 883 2.18 15.06 1.59
CA VAL A 883 0.96 15.71 1.07
C VAL A 883 0.08 14.80 0.18
N SER A 884 0.48 13.53 0.00
CA SER A 884 -0.41 12.52 -0.59
C SER A 884 -1.64 12.28 0.28
N ALA A 885 -1.55 12.54 1.59
CA ALA A 885 -2.68 12.64 2.49
C ALA A 885 -3.12 14.11 2.67
N PRO A 886 -4.42 14.40 2.77
CA PRO A 886 -4.90 15.74 3.09
C PRO A 886 -4.40 16.23 4.46
N ASP A 887 -4.39 17.56 4.65
CA ASP A 887 -3.87 18.24 5.85
C ASP A 887 -4.77 18.15 7.10
N ASN A 888 -5.51 17.06 7.24
CA ASN A 888 -6.52 16.85 8.28
C ASN A 888 -6.24 15.61 9.15
N ALA A 889 -4.97 15.18 9.21
CA ALA A 889 -4.52 14.12 10.09
C ALA A 889 -4.80 14.44 11.57
N LYS A 890 -5.25 13.44 12.31
CA LYS A 890 -5.68 13.55 13.71
C LYS A 890 -5.40 12.25 14.46
N ASP A 891 -5.74 12.18 15.74
CA ASP A 891 -5.66 10.94 16.53
C ASP A 891 -6.97 10.57 17.24
N GLN A 892 -7.05 9.32 17.68
CA GLN A 892 -8.14 8.75 18.48
C GLN A 892 -7.74 8.42 19.92
N SER A 893 -6.51 8.75 20.33
CA SER A 893 -5.95 8.44 21.65
C SER A 893 -6.03 9.61 22.64
N GLY A 894 -6.46 10.79 22.17
CA GLY A 894 -6.51 12.02 22.97
C GLY A 894 -5.16 12.74 23.08
N GLY A 895 -4.21 12.44 22.19
CA GLY A 895 -2.90 13.11 22.10
C GLY A 895 -2.96 14.52 21.51
N GLY A 896 -4.03 14.83 20.78
CA GLY A 896 -4.22 16.14 20.15
C GLY A 896 -3.35 16.34 18.91
N LEU A 897 -3.14 15.27 18.13
CA LEU A 897 -2.42 15.34 16.87
C LEU A 897 -3.09 16.35 15.94
N SER A 898 -2.31 17.28 15.41
CA SER A 898 -2.75 18.29 14.46
C SER A 898 -1.64 18.65 13.47
N VAL A 899 -2.02 19.13 12.29
CA VAL A 899 -1.08 19.72 11.33
C VAL A 899 -0.68 21.12 11.82
N ILE A 900 0.62 21.34 12.02
CA ILE A 900 1.20 22.61 12.48
C ILE A 900 1.85 23.42 11.34
N ALA A 901 2.18 22.75 10.22
CA ALA A 901 2.56 23.40 8.97
C ALA A 901 2.08 22.54 7.80
N SER A 902 1.43 23.14 6.82
CA SER A 902 0.82 22.40 5.70
C SER A 902 1.57 22.68 4.41
N GLY A 903 2.03 21.61 3.73
CA GLY A 903 2.61 21.71 2.40
C GLY A 903 1.59 21.85 1.27
N HIS A 904 0.30 21.65 1.54
CA HIS A 904 -0.75 21.79 0.53
C HIS A 904 -2.05 22.20 1.19
N THR A 905 -2.58 23.36 0.79
CA THR A 905 -3.80 23.96 1.39
C THR A 905 -4.87 24.30 0.36
N ARG A 906 -4.58 24.11 -0.93
CA ARG A 906 -5.60 24.25 -1.97
C ARG A 906 -6.67 23.18 -1.76
N ALA A 907 -7.90 23.50 -2.19
CA ALA A 907 -9.06 22.61 -2.05
C ALA A 907 -9.09 21.47 -3.09
N ASP A 908 -8.03 21.36 -3.89
CA ASP A 908 -7.81 20.40 -4.96
C ASP A 908 -6.30 20.34 -5.24
N ASN A 909 -5.88 19.28 -5.93
CA ASN A 909 -4.52 19.16 -6.48
C ASN A 909 -4.52 19.27 -8.01
N ILE A 910 -5.45 20.02 -8.60
CA ILE A 910 -5.48 20.24 -10.04
C ILE A 910 -4.21 21.00 -10.42
N GLY A 911 -3.47 20.44 -11.38
CA GLY A 911 -2.16 20.96 -11.78
C GLY A 911 -0.99 20.64 -10.82
N GLY A 912 -1.21 19.78 -9.82
CA GLY A 912 -0.17 19.23 -8.93
C GLY A 912 -0.24 19.69 -7.48
N LEU A 913 0.40 18.96 -6.58
CA LEU A 913 0.51 19.31 -5.17
C LEU A 913 1.58 20.43 -4.96
N ASP A 914 1.31 21.34 -4.02
CA ASP A 914 2.10 22.58 -3.88
C ASP A 914 3.48 22.33 -3.24
N GLY A 915 3.51 21.67 -2.08
CA GLY A 915 4.69 21.29 -1.33
C GLY A 915 4.80 19.77 -1.17
N THR A 916 5.73 19.27 -0.34
CA THR A 916 5.99 17.83 -0.22
C THR A 916 5.48 17.18 1.07
N MET A 917 5.41 17.93 2.17
CA MET A 917 5.09 17.41 3.51
C MET A 917 4.10 18.31 4.27
N HIS A 918 3.28 17.70 5.11
CA HIS A 918 2.65 18.34 6.27
C HIS A 918 3.47 18.01 7.52
N ARG A 919 3.80 19.01 8.33
CA ARG A 919 4.35 18.84 9.69
C ARG A 919 3.20 18.63 10.65
N VAL A 920 3.18 17.50 11.36
CA VAL A 920 2.19 17.22 12.42
C VAL A 920 2.85 17.22 13.79
N ALA A 921 2.05 17.54 14.81
CA ALA A 921 2.49 17.53 16.20
C ALA A 921 1.40 17.01 17.14
N PHE A 922 1.81 16.31 18.19
CA PHE A 922 0.99 15.99 19.36
C PHE A 922 1.80 16.21 20.64
N SER A 923 1.14 16.29 21.79
CA SER A 923 1.82 16.41 23.08
C SER A 923 1.43 15.27 24.01
N LEU A 924 2.38 14.81 24.83
CA LEU A 924 2.01 13.99 25.98
C LEU A 924 1.03 14.79 26.85
N PRO A 925 -0.07 14.17 27.35
CA PRO A 925 -0.94 14.84 28.30
C PRO A 925 -0.12 15.41 29.45
N ALA A 926 -0.42 16.63 29.91
CA ALA A 926 0.41 17.34 30.90
C ALA A 926 0.65 16.54 32.20
N TRP A 927 -0.28 15.63 32.54
CA TRP A 927 -0.21 14.76 33.72
C TRP A 927 0.48 13.40 33.47
N LYS A 928 0.89 13.10 32.23
CA LYS A 928 1.40 11.79 31.82
C LYS A 928 2.85 11.90 31.35
N THR A 929 3.77 11.53 32.24
CA THR A 929 5.17 11.24 31.90
C THR A 929 5.24 9.98 31.02
N LEU A 930 6.23 9.90 30.13
CA LEU A 930 6.63 8.68 29.43
C LEU A 930 7.92 8.14 30.10
N PRO A 931 7.82 7.13 30.98
CA PRO A 931 8.97 6.63 31.74
C PRO A 931 10.08 6.05 30.85
N ALA A 932 11.30 6.03 31.37
CA ALA A 932 12.42 5.36 30.70
C ALA A 932 12.12 3.86 30.47
N GLY A 933 12.20 3.42 29.22
CA GLY A 933 11.92 2.04 28.79
C GLY A 933 10.45 1.73 28.49
N ASP A 934 9.54 2.68 28.72
CA ASP A 934 8.11 2.54 28.45
C ASP A 934 7.73 3.07 27.06
N THR A 935 6.45 2.90 26.70
CA THR A 935 5.89 3.27 25.40
C THR A 935 4.70 4.21 25.50
N TYR A 936 4.52 5.05 24.48
CA TYR A 936 3.30 5.81 24.24
C TYR A 936 2.72 5.40 22.88
N GLU A 937 1.44 5.04 22.86
CA GLU A 937 0.71 4.63 21.66
C GLU A 937 -0.21 5.77 21.19
N LEU A 938 -0.16 6.09 19.90
CA LEU A 938 -0.98 7.08 19.22
C LEU A 938 -1.73 6.40 18.06
N ASP A 939 -3.05 6.30 18.16
CA ASP A 939 -3.96 5.82 17.13
C ASP A 939 -4.20 6.96 16.13
N MET A 940 -3.31 7.08 15.15
CA MET A 940 -3.33 8.13 14.13
C MET A 940 -4.42 7.86 13.09
N VAL A 941 -5.07 8.89 12.55
CA VAL A 941 -6.10 8.79 11.50
C VAL A 941 -5.78 9.73 10.35
N TYR A 942 -5.80 9.20 9.13
CA TYR A 942 -5.64 9.93 7.86
C TYR A 942 -6.42 9.21 6.73
N TYR A 943 -6.57 9.84 5.56
CA TYR A 943 -7.60 9.41 4.58
C TYR A 943 -7.08 8.90 3.23
N LEU A 944 -5.88 9.31 2.81
CA LEU A 944 -5.17 8.74 1.65
C LEU A 944 -3.82 8.17 2.10
N PRO A 945 -3.27 7.14 1.42
CA PRO A 945 -2.04 6.49 1.84
C PRO A 945 -0.86 7.44 1.99
N ILE A 946 0.06 7.09 2.89
CA ILE A 946 1.35 7.76 3.09
C ILE A 946 2.47 6.72 3.10
N SER A 947 3.63 7.06 2.57
CA SER A 947 4.87 6.38 2.99
C SER A 947 5.50 7.15 4.16
N GLY A 948 6.42 6.52 4.89
CA GLY A 948 7.05 7.14 6.07
C GLY A 948 6.27 6.84 7.34
N PRO A 949 5.94 7.83 8.21
CA PRO A 949 6.37 9.24 8.27
C PRO A 949 7.90 9.42 8.37
N ALA A 950 8.37 10.67 8.39
CA ALA A 950 9.80 11.00 8.50
C ALA A 950 10.07 12.26 9.35
N ASN A 951 11.35 12.56 9.58
CA ASN A 951 11.86 13.77 10.24
C ASN A 951 11.31 13.97 11.65
N TYR A 952 11.29 12.89 12.44
CA TYR A 952 10.84 12.87 13.82
C TYR A 952 11.69 13.82 14.69
N SER A 953 11.02 14.69 15.43
CA SER A 953 11.63 15.48 16.48
C SER A 953 10.78 15.49 17.74
N VAL A 954 11.41 15.82 18.86
CA VAL A 954 10.74 16.00 20.14
C VAL A 954 11.26 17.26 20.81
N ASN A 955 10.34 18.10 21.28
CA ASN A 955 10.65 19.28 22.06
C ASN A 955 10.64 18.92 23.56
N ILE A 956 11.82 18.82 24.17
CA ILE A 956 11.98 18.54 25.59
C ILE A 956 12.49 19.81 26.26
N ASN A 957 11.68 20.41 27.14
CA ASN A 957 12.02 21.63 27.88
C ASN A 957 12.43 22.82 26.99
N GLY A 958 11.80 22.97 25.82
CA GLY A 958 12.06 24.08 24.90
C GLY A 958 13.20 23.85 23.91
N VAL A 959 13.82 22.66 23.91
CA VAL A 959 14.87 22.28 22.96
C VAL A 959 14.34 21.16 22.05
N ASP A 960 14.49 21.34 20.75
CA ASP A 960 14.15 20.30 19.76
C ASP A 960 15.31 19.31 19.60
N TYR A 961 14.98 18.03 19.65
CA TYR A 961 15.91 16.93 19.43
C TYR A 961 15.42 16.07 18.28
N ALA A 962 16.32 15.67 17.38
CA ALA A 962 16.03 14.69 16.34
C ALA A 962 16.01 13.27 16.93
N PHE A 963 15.48 12.30 16.19
CA PHE A 963 15.49 10.91 16.64
C PHE A 963 16.74 10.21 16.12
N LYS A 964 17.45 9.52 17.02
CA LYS A 964 18.72 8.85 16.72
C LYS A 964 18.63 7.85 15.56
N PHE A 965 17.48 7.20 15.38
CA PHE A 965 17.33 6.20 14.32
C PHE A 965 17.32 6.82 12.91
N GLU A 966 16.89 8.08 12.77
CA GLU A 966 16.96 8.82 11.49
C GLU A 966 18.27 9.59 11.35
N GLN A 967 18.84 10.06 12.47
CA GLN A 967 20.05 10.90 12.49
C GLN A 967 21.17 10.28 13.34
N PRO A 968 21.63 9.06 13.05
CA PRO A 968 22.56 8.32 13.93
C PRO A 968 23.94 8.98 14.06
N ASP A 969 24.29 9.88 13.14
CA ASP A 969 25.57 10.60 13.10
C ASP A 969 25.59 11.87 14.00
N LEU A 970 24.42 12.35 14.45
CA LEU A 970 24.34 13.49 15.36
C LEU A 970 24.67 13.10 16.81
N PRO A 971 25.24 14.01 17.61
CA PRO A 971 25.51 13.74 19.03
C PRO A 971 24.22 13.39 19.78
N LEU A 972 24.30 12.39 20.66
CA LEU A 972 23.21 12.03 21.57
C LEU A 972 23.16 13.05 22.71
N ALA A 973 22.00 13.65 22.95
CA ALA A 973 21.78 14.65 23.97
C ALA A 973 21.93 14.08 25.40
N ASP A 974 22.52 14.86 26.30
CA ASP A 974 22.58 14.54 27.74
C ASP A 974 21.39 15.16 28.48
N LEU A 975 20.33 14.36 28.64
CA LEU A 975 19.11 14.77 29.35
C LEU A 975 19.23 14.71 30.89
N SER A 976 20.37 14.27 31.44
CA SER A 976 20.54 14.09 32.90
C SER A 976 20.80 15.41 33.65
N SER A 977 21.20 16.46 32.93
CA SER A 977 21.41 17.79 33.48
C SER A 977 20.09 18.58 33.50
N GLY A 978 19.33 18.46 34.59
CA GLY A 978 18.10 19.22 34.80
C GLY A 978 18.33 20.73 34.97
N ASN A 979 18.69 21.46 33.91
CA ASN A 979 18.52 22.90 33.71
C ASN A 979 19.25 23.37 32.43
N GLY A 980 18.49 23.91 31.48
CA GLY A 980 18.91 24.89 30.45
C GLY A 980 20.29 24.74 29.81
N GLY A 981 20.33 24.18 28.60
CA GLY A 981 21.45 24.31 27.67
C GLY A 981 21.58 25.74 27.13
N GLY A 982 21.90 26.68 28.00
CA GLY A 982 22.37 28.02 27.66
C GLY A 982 23.90 28.05 27.74
N THR A 983 24.53 28.45 26.64
CA THR A 983 25.91 28.95 26.51
C THR A 983 27.06 27.91 26.59
N GLY A 984 27.57 27.56 25.41
CA GLY A 984 28.80 26.77 25.22
C GLY A 984 29.45 26.97 23.85
N GLY A 985 29.37 28.19 23.30
CA GLY A 985 30.12 28.59 22.12
C GLY A 985 31.60 28.82 22.48
N GLY A 986 32.44 27.85 22.14
CA GLY A 986 33.89 28.02 22.03
C GLY A 986 34.22 28.60 20.66
N ASP A 987 34.67 29.85 20.67
CA ASP A 987 35.18 30.65 19.56
C ASP A 987 36.20 29.89 18.68
N THR A 988 35.87 29.74 17.39
CA THR A 988 36.80 30.04 16.29
C THR A 988 36.03 30.60 15.09
N GLY A 989 35.86 31.93 15.05
CA GLY A 989 35.85 32.74 13.83
C GLY A 989 34.67 32.58 12.85
N GLY A 990 33.70 33.49 12.93
CA GLY A 990 32.71 33.75 11.88
C GLY A 990 31.55 34.57 12.44
N GLY A 991 31.50 35.87 12.11
CA GLY A 991 30.70 36.87 12.82
C GLY A 991 29.21 36.58 12.96
N THR A 992 28.71 36.70 14.19
CA THR A 992 27.29 36.85 14.50
C THR A 992 26.98 38.32 14.70
N THR A 993 26.12 38.84 13.84
CA THR A 993 25.47 40.14 13.94
C THR A 993 24.49 40.16 15.13
N GLU A 994 24.41 41.30 15.84
CA GLU A 994 23.61 41.50 17.05
C GLU A 994 22.09 41.51 16.77
N PRO A 995 21.22 41.33 17.78
CA PRO A 995 19.78 41.60 17.67
C PRO A 995 19.55 43.09 17.39
N GLY A 996 19.53 43.44 16.11
CA GLY A 996 19.52 44.81 15.59
C GLY A 996 20.03 44.92 14.15
N ASP A 997 20.76 43.92 13.68
CA ASP A 997 21.34 43.91 12.34
C ASP A 997 20.38 43.37 11.28
N VAL A 998 20.22 44.13 10.19
CA VAL A 998 19.43 43.78 9.01
C VAL A 998 20.32 43.09 7.99
N VAL A 999 19.95 41.89 7.54
CA VAL A 999 20.73 41.10 6.56
C VAL A 999 20.26 41.42 5.14
N GLU A 1000 21.17 41.69 4.19
CA GLU A 1000 20.78 41.86 2.78
C GLU A 1000 20.32 40.52 2.17
N TRP A 1001 19.10 40.50 1.60
CA TRP A 1001 18.57 39.33 0.92
C TRP A 1001 19.10 39.21 -0.51
N VAL A 1002 19.75 38.09 -0.81
CA VAL A 1002 20.24 37.72 -2.14
C VAL A 1002 19.51 36.43 -2.56
N PRO A 1003 18.59 36.51 -3.55
CA PRO A 1003 17.87 35.33 -4.04
C PRO A 1003 18.81 34.21 -4.47
N GLY A 1004 18.55 33.00 -4.00
CA GLY A 1004 19.35 31.80 -4.24
C GLY A 1004 20.58 31.65 -3.34
N SER A 1005 20.84 32.58 -2.42
CA SER A 1005 22.05 32.56 -1.56
C SER A 1005 21.79 32.86 -0.09
N THR A 1006 20.88 33.77 0.25
CA THR A 1006 20.64 34.14 1.64
C THR A 1006 19.74 33.10 2.31
N GLN A 1007 20.18 32.54 3.42
CA GLN A 1007 19.39 31.63 4.26
C GLN A 1007 19.24 32.25 5.65
N VAL A 1008 18.01 32.30 6.14
CA VAL A 1008 17.69 32.93 7.43
C VAL A 1008 16.77 32.05 8.26
N SER A 1009 16.87 32.19 9.58
CA SER A 1009 15.96 31.57 10.55
C SER A 1009 14.76 32.50 10.82
N ASP A 1010 13.67 31.93 11.33
CA ASP A 1010 12.52 32.73 11.79
C ASP A 1010 12.94 33.81 12.79
N GLY A 1011 12.37 35.00 12.63
CA GLY A 1011 12.71 36.18 13.41
C GLY A 1011 13.91 37.00 12.88
N THR A 1012 14.64 36.51 11.88
CA THR A 1012 15.71 37.32 11.24
C THR A 1012 15.11 38.42 10.37
N THR A 1013 15.55 39.67 10.57
CA THR A 1013 15.18 40.80 9.70
C THR A 1013 16.12 40.88 8.49
N VAL A 1014 15.56 40.90 7.29
CA VAL A 1014 16.29 41.05 6.03
C VAL A 1014 15.89 42.33 5.29
N THR A 1015 16.78 42.90 4.48
CA THR A 1015 16.49 43.99 3.54
C THR A 1015 16.46 43.46 2.11
N TYR A 1016 15.40 43.77 1.37
CA TYR A 1016 15.26 43.46 -0.06
C TYR A 1016 14.57 44.64 -0.77
N ASN A 1017 15.17 45.13 -1.85
CA ASN A 1017 14.66 46.28 -2.62
C ASN A 1017 14.30 47.52 -1.76
N GLY A 1018 15.08 47.79 -0.71
CA GLY A 1018 14.90 48.96 0.17
C GLY A 1018 13.79 48.84 1.21
N LYS A 1019 13.22 47.65 1.41
CA LYS A 1019 12.23 47.33 2.44
C LYS A 1019 12.79 46.26 3.39
N CYS A 1020 12.32 46.26 4.64
CA CYS A 1020 12.71 45.27 5.63
C CYS A 1020 11.61 44.24 5.87
N PHE A 1021 12.00 42.99 6.04
CA PHE A 1021 11.09 41.87 6.25
C PHE A 1021 11.61 40.98 7.38
N VAL A 1022 10.73 40.52 8.25
CA VAL A 1022 11.04 39.48 9.25
C VAL A 1022 10.68 38.12 8.66
N ALA A 1023 11.63 37.19 8.70
CA ALA A 1023 11.42 35.81 8.28
C ALA A 1023 10.44 35.09 9.23
N GLN A 1024 9.53 34.33 8.66
CA GLN A 1024 8.60 33.43 9.35
C GLN A 1024 8.49 32.12 8.57
N ASN A 1025 8.19 31.01 9.23
CA ASN A 1025 7.98 29.72 8.57
C ASN A 1025 9.14 29.24 7.69
N SER A 1026 10.37 29.58 8.09
CA SER A 1026 11.66 29.14 7.55
C SER A 1026 11.76 29.26 6.02
N PRO A 1027 11.79 30.48 5.46
CA PRO A 1027 11.96 30.68 4.02
C PRO A 1027 13.20 29.96 3.48
N GLY A 1028 13.03 29.21 2.40
CA GLY A 1028 14.14 28.73 1.60
C GLY A 1028 14.88 29.88 0.91
N VAL A 1029 15.96 29.54 0.19
CA VAL A 1029 16.82 30.54 -0.45
C VAL A 1029 16.17 31.28 -1.63
N TRP A 1030 15.01 30.82 -2.13
CA TRP A 1030 14.35 31.39 -3.32
C TRP A 1030 13.10 32.20 -2.99
N GLU A 1031 12.59 32.07 -1.77
CA GLU A 1031 11.42 32.73 -1.22
C GLU A 1031 11.73 34.21 -1.00
N SER A 1032 11.77 35.01 -2.07
CA SER A 1032 12.23 36.39 -1.94
C SER A 1032 11.20 37.29 -1.25
N PRO A 1033 11.61 38.12 -0.26
CA PRO A 1033 10.71 39.01 0.47
C PRO A 1033 10.27 40.19 -0.42
N THR A 1034 9.12 40.08 -1.06
CA THR A 1034 8.57 41.14 -1.94
C THR A 1034 7.37 41.85 -1.36
N GLN A 1035 6.67 41.19 -0.43
CA GLN A 1035 5.47 41.64 0.27
C GLN A 1035 5.26 40.77 1.51
N THR A 1036 4.39 41.21 2.42
CA THR A 1036 3.90 40.32 3.49
C THR A 1036 3.21 39.09 2.90
N ASN A 1037 3.63 37.90 3.32
CA ASN A 1037 3.08 36.61 2.91
C ASN A 1037 3.36 35.55 3.99
N TRP A 1038 3.27 34.27 3.63
CA TRP A 1038 3.53 33.15 4.54
C TRP A 1038 4.96 33.15 5.11
N PHE A 1039 5.95 33.58 4.34
CA PHE A 1039 7.36 33.53 4.71
C PHE A 1039 7.91 34.84 5.29
N TRP A 1040 7.20 35.95 5.06
CA TRP A 1040 7.73 37.29 5.28
C TRP A 1040 6.69 38.21 5.92
N GLU A 1041 7.09 38.91 6.99
CA GLU A 1041 6.38 40.09 7.50
C GLU A 1041 7.08 41.36 7.03
N GLU A 1042 6.44 42.23 6.24
CA GLU A 1042 7.01 43.56 5.97
C GLU A 1042 7.01 44.40 7.26
N VAL A 1043 8.17 44.89 7.67
CA VAL A 1043 8.37 45.69 8.89
C VAL A 1043 9.04 47.02 8.56
N THR A 1044 8.98 47.96 9.50
CA THR A 1044 9.78 49.19 9.40
C THR A 1044 11.25 48.82 9.62
N CYS A 1045 12.15 49.25 8.74
CA CYS A 1045 13.58 49.04 8.95
C CYS A 1045 14.03 49.70 10.27
N PRO A 1046 14.85 49.03 11.09
CA PRO A 1046 15.42 49.59 12.31
C PRO A 1046 16.34 50.80 12.08
#